data_AF-A0AB34IQ52-F1
#
_entry.id   AF-A0AB34IQ52-F1
#
_cell.length_a   1.000
_cell.length_b   1.000
_cell.length_c   1.000
_cell.angle_alpha   90.00
_cell.angle_beta   90.00
_cell.angle_gamma   90.00
#
_symmetry.space_group_name_H-M   'P 1'
#
loop_
_entity.id
_entity.type
_entity.pdbx_description
1 polymer ?
#
loop_
_entity_poly.entity_id
_entity_poly.type
_entity_poly.pdbx_seq_one_letter_code
_entity_poly.pdbx_strand_id
1 'polypeptide(L)'
;MDGAFPAQLPRFDRRAIPPFPCGTSPPLRRLTAGSGDAMERETNAEKKAHRRKKLTCRGKLRVLLDSSKVELFTVSLVLVYLLFIVIDIALPDVAFPCDAELKDTWQRAFWCIDMGFLCLFMLELGIRLFAWGPIYLRDPFNAIDAAIIIGSFTVAIIVFPSVFAQNANGDSVRSTSQITRLVRIVRVFRLLTAMTKFQKNRASTDVRRKKAKYRKTGSYVERVIDILQKLRKSSPFMEHNEDRENLNFIIDIIVSDQLYAVHLQGGEGGVSADVQGFLQQTGVETATRRNKGQTGSFSKSDFANSGATQEELAAEGADGRKMRQSASRLANNELLWVDKLLDEDEVSAHLADAFKWDFNMFELETKSQKHPVLTMVLHLVHTLDLEDQLPINMSSLMKYLTVLEASYNDPPFHNYLHAADCTHGTTYFLLQPKVRQHFSPLDIYSLILAAAMHDCAHPGYSNAFLVNSKHEFAILYNDSSVLESYHVSRAWRLMLEKGQDPFEGFAKEQYTEARQTIVACILGTDMKFHFDHLTKFKTRVGAGAFDSPDRKDVRLLLTMCLHAADVSNPAKPWDLSKEWTSRVMDEFFRQGDAESEAGLPISPFMDRSKTNIATCQVGFINILIKPFFLEWCQFLGEECMRDVFANVESNVAKWEAEGEAVLGDRLEKIKTPPPVAARASSAGMKT
;
A
#
# COMPACT_ATOMS: atom_id res chain seq x y z
N MET A 1 76.70 -4.97 17.28
CA MET A 1 75.97 -4.56 18.50
C MET A 1 74.53 -4.34 18.09
N ASP A 2 73.80 -5.39 17.74
CA ASP A 2 73.25 -6.43 18.64
C ASP A 2 72.34 -5.83 19.71
N GLY A 3 71.07 -6.22 19.68
CA GLY A 3 70.09 -5.87 20.71
C GLY A 3 68.64 -6.06 20.27
N ALA A 4 68.26 -7.31 20.03
CA ALA A 4 66.90 -7.76 19.73
C ALA A 4 65.89 -7.50 20.87
N PHE A 5 64.61 -7.30 20.53
CA PHE A 5 63.42 -7.59 21.35
C PHE A 5 62.19 -7.76 20.42
N PRO A 6 61.12 -8.49 20.80
CA PRO A 6 60.70 -9.69 20.10
C PRO A 6 59.31 -9.58 19.46
N ALA A 7 59.08 -10.47 18.51
CA ALA A 7 57.77 -10.82 17.99
C ALA A 7 56.89 -11.45 19.07
N GLN A 8 55.69 -10.90 19.27
CA GLN A 8 54.45 -11.63 19.60
C GLN A 8 53.29 -10.63 19.67
N LEU A 9 52.42 -10.64 18.65
CA LEU A 9 51.11 -10.01 18.69
C LEU A 9 50.23 -10.71 19.76
N PRO A 10 49.31 -10.00 20.43
CA PRO A 10 48.49 -10.57 21.49
C PRO A 10 47.54 -11.64 20.94
N ARG A 11 47.56 -12.83 21.52
CA ARG A 11 46.49 -13.83 21.33
C ARG A 11 45.23 -13.31 22.00
N PHE A 12 44.17 -13.11 21.21
CA PHE A 12 42.83 -12.82 21.70
C PHE A 12 42.30 -13.98 22.58
N ASP A 13 41.70 -13.62 23.71
CA ASP A 13 41.16 -14.52 24.72
C ASP A 13 39.89 -15.21 24.21
N ARG A 14 39.93 -16.55 24.11
CA ARG A 14 38.84 -17.43 23.63
C ARG A 14 37.70 -17.61 24.65
N ARG A 15 37.55 -16.75 25.66
CA ARG A 15 36.58 -16.92 26.76
C ARG A 15 35.68 -15.69 26.94
N ALA A 16 34.80 -15.44 25.98
CA ALA A 16 33.66 -14.53 26.19
C ALA A 16 32.42 -14.92 25.36
N ILE A 17 32.21 -16.21 25.13
CA ILE A 17 30.96 -16.74 24.55
C ILE A 17 30.41 -17.78 25.53
N PRO A 18 29.21 -17.59 26.12
CA PRO A 18 28.64 -18.56 27.06
C PRO A 18 28.26 -19.86 26.33
N PRO A 19 28.47 -21.05 26.94
CA PRO A 19 28.18 -22.33 26.31
C PRO A 19 26.69 -22.70 26.32
N PHE A 20 26.28 -23.46 25.29
CA PHE A 20 24.95 -24.04 25.09
C PHE A 20 24.48 -24.92 26.27
N PRO A 21 23.22 -24.80 26.74
CA PRO A 21 22.58 -25.83 27.53
C PRO A 21 21.83 -26.83 26.64
N CYS A 22 22.33 -28.07 26.63
CA CYS A 22 21.64 -29.24 26.10
C CYS A 22 20.58 -29.69 27.12
N GLY A 23 19.29 -29.62 26.76
CA GLY A 23 18.16 -29.92 27.63
C GLY A 23 17.30 -31.07 27.12
N THR A 24 17.22 -32.13 27.92
CA THR A 24 16.47 -33.37 27.72
C THR A 24 14.95 -33.19 27.83
N SER A 25 14.20 -33.93 27.00
CA SER A 25 12.72 -33.92 26.97
C SER A 25 12.12 -34.87 28.03
N PRO A 26 11.04 -34.49 28.76
CA PRO A 26 10.26 -35.42 29.57
C PRO A 26 9.00 -35.94 28.83
N PRO A 27 8.39 -37.06 29.30
CA PRO A 27 7.56 -37.92 28.45
C PRO A 27 6.08 -37.52 28.36
N LEU A 28 5.49 -37.82 27.20
CA LEU A 28 4.07 -37.71 26.86
C LEU A 28 3.18 -38.60 27.75
N ARG A 29 2.21 -37.98 28.45
CA ARG A 29 1.07 -38.68 29.06
C ARG A 29 -0.11 -38.76 28.08
N ARG A 30 -0.48 -39.99 27.71
CA ARG A 30 -1.76 -40.33 27.06
C ARG A 30 -2.93 -39.94 27.96
N LEU A 31 -3.91 -39.21 27.41
CA LEU A 31 -5.28 -39.16 27.93
C LEU A 31 -6.23 -39.75 26.88
N THR A 32 -7.08 -40.63 27.37
CA THR A 32 -7.95 -41.57 26.68
C THR A 32 -9.15 -40.91 26.00
N ALA A 33 -9.52 -41.47 24.84
CA ALA A 33 -10.76 -41.18 24.12
C ALA A 33 -11.99 -41.61 24.92
N GLY A 34 -12.97 -40.73 25.09
CA GLY A 34 -14.23 -41.07 25.74
C GLY A 34 -15.10 -39.88 26.13
N SER A 35 -15.44 -38.98 25.19
CA SER A 35 -16.48 -37.96 25.43
C SER A 35 -17.03 -37.28 24.14
N GLY A 36 -16.73 -37.81 22.95
CA GLY A 36 -17.14 -37.18 21.68
C GLY A 36 -18.62 -37.37 21.32
N ASP A 37 -19.20 -38.54 21.58
CA ASP A 37 -20.50 -38.92 21.02
C ASP A 37 -21.72 -38.36 21.78
N ALA A 38 -21.57 -37.97 23.05
CA ALA A 38 -22.66 -37.39 23.83
C ALA A 38 -22.87 -35.90 23.52
N MET A 39 -21.78 -35.15 23.34
CA MET A 39 -21.84 -33.70 23.09
C MET A 39 -22.25 -33.36 21.65
N GLU A 40 -22.00 -34.25 20.68
CA GLU A 40 -22.38 -34.05 19.28
C GLU A 40 -23.88 -34.28 19.03
N ARG A 41 -24.54 -35.09 19.87
CA ARG A 41 -26.01 -35.30 19.80
C ARG A 41 -26.80 -34.16 20.44
N GLU A 42 -26.32 -33.58 21.55
CA GLU A 42 -26.94 -32.39 22.16
C GLU A 42 -26.77 -31.14 21.29
N THR A 43 -25.57 -30.93 20.71
CA THR A 43 -25.32 -29.73 19.89
C THR A 43 -26.05 -29.74 18.55
N ASN A 44 -26.37 -30.90 17.97
CA ASN A 44 -27.20 -30.97 16.76
C ASN A 44 -28.69 -30.81 17.04
N ALA A 45 -29.18 -31.21 18.21
CA ALA A 45 -30.55 -30.94 18.65
C ALA A 45 -30.75 -29.44 18.93
N GLU A 46 -29.78 -28.79 19.59
CA GLU A 46 -29.80 -27.34 19.84
C GLU A 46 -29.58 -26.50 18.58
N LYS A 47 -28.72 -26.93 17.64
CA LYS A 47 -28.56 -26.26 16.33
C LYS A 47 -29.81 -26.39 15.44
N LYS A 48 -30.56 -27.49 15.53
CA LYS A 48 -31.88 -27.62 14.87
C LYS A 48 -32.96 -26.81 15.57
N ALA A 49 -32.92 -26.66 16.89
CA ALA A 49 -33.84 -25.81 17.65
C ALA A 49 -33.59 -24.31 17.40
N HIS A 50 -32.33 -23.88 17.25
CA HIS A 50 -31.98 -22.47 17.04
C HIS A 50 -32.25 -21.98 15.60
N ARG A 51 -32.24 -22.87 14.59
CA ARG A 51 -32.57 -22.53 13.19
C ARG A 51 -34.07 -22.49 12.86
N ARG A 52 -34.96 -22.70 13.82
CA ARG A 52 -36.41 -22.55 13.65
C ARG A 52 -37.03 -21.53 14.63
N LYS A 53 -36.41 -20.37 14.82
CA LYS A 53 -37.22 -19.18 15.12
C LYS A 53 -37.99 -18.83 13.85
N LYS A 54 -39.23 -19.34 13.72
CA LYS A 54 -40.20 -18.85 12.72
C LYS A 54 -40.16 -17.32 12.81
N LEU A 55 -39.61 -16.64 11.80
CA LEU A 55 -39.79 -15.19 11.70
C LEU A 55 -41.29 -14.97 11.83
N THR A 56 -41.69 -14.13 12.80
CA THR A 56 -43.08 -13.68 12.92
C THR A 56 -43.53 -13.16 11.56
N CYS A 57 -44.83 -13.22 11.27
CA CYS A 57 -45.36 -12.78 9.96
C CYS A 57 -44.83 -11.38 9.57
N ARG A 58 -44.71 -10.48 10.56
CA ARG A 58 -44.12 -9.14 10.42
C ARG A 58 -42.65 -9.15 10.00
N GLY A 59 -41.84 -10.07 10.56
CA GLY A 59 -40.42 -10.20 10.21
C GLY A 59 -40.20 -10.66 8.76
N LYS A 60 -40.99 -11.63 8.28
CA LYS A 60 -40.91 -12.07 6.88
C LYS A 60 -41.32 -10.95 5.92
N LEU A 61 -42.32 -10.18 6.30
CA LEU A 61 -42.82 -9.06 5.52
C LEU A 61 -41.79 -7.93 5.40
N ARG A 62 -41.05 -7.60 6.47
CA ARG A 62 -39.94 -6.62 6.42
C ARG A 62 -38.87 -7.01 5.39
N VAL A 63 -38.44 -8.28 5.41
CA VAL A 63 -37.41 -8.79 4.49
C VAL A 63 -37.87 -8.71 3.03
N LEU A 64 -39.16 -8.94 2.77
CA LEU A 64 -39.74 -8.84 1.44
C LEU A 64 -39.83 -7.38 0.97
N LEU A 65 -40.30 -6.48 1.83
CA LEU A 65 -40.45 -5.06 1.51
C LEU A 65 -39.10 -4.33 1.36
N ASP A 66 -38.05 -4.78 2.06
CA ASP A 66 -36.67 -4.28 1.90
C ASP A 66 -35.94 -4.90 0.68
N SER A 67 -36.62 -5.71 -0.13
CA SER A 67 -36.00 -6.27 -1.33
C SER A 67 -35.89 -5.20 -2.41
N SER A 68 -34.74 -5.14 -3.09
CA SER A 68 -34.51 -4.18 -4.18
C SER A 68 -35.54 -4.28 -5.31
N LYS A 69 -36.18 -5.44 -5.46
CA LYS A 69 -37.26 -5.65 -6.44
C LYS A 69 -38.54 -4.91 -6.05
N VAL A 70 -38.94 -4.96 -4.78
CA VAL A 70 -40.13 -4.26 -4.27
C VAL A 70 -39.89 -2.76 -4.24
N GLU A 71 -38.69 -2.31 -3.86
CA GLU A 71 -38.36 -0.88 -3.91
C GLU A 71 -38.35 -0.32 -5.33
N LEU A 72 -37.73 -1.03 -6.29
CA LEU A 72 -37.75 -0.63 -7.69
C LEU A 72 -39.19 -0.59 -8.24
N PHE A 73 -40.03 -1.54 -7.85
CA PHE A 73 -41.45 -1.55 -8.21
C PHE A 73 -42.18 -0.32 -7.64
N THR A 74 -42.01 0.01 -6.36
CA THR A 74 -42.60 1.22 -5.76
C THR A 74 -42.13 2.49 -6.49
N VAL A 75 -40.84 2.64 -6.75
CA VAL A 75 -40.31 3.83 -7.45
C VAL A 75 -40.89 3.91 -8.87
N SER A 76 -40.97 2.78 -9.58
CA SER A 76 -41.57 2.72 -10.91
C SER A 76 -43.06 3.10 -10.89
N LEU A 77 -43.81 2.63 -9.89
CA LEU A 77 -45.22 2.95 -9.71
C LEU A 77 -45.43 4.46 -9.46
N VAL A 78 -44.55 5.10 -8.67
CA VAL A 78 -44.57 6.55 -8.43
C VAL A 78 -44.24 7.34 -9.70
N LEU A 79 -43.27 6.88 -10.50
CA LEU A 79 -42.91 7.51 -11.77
C LEU A 79 -44.03 7.42 -12.81
N VAL A 80 -44.66 6.26 -12.93
CA VAL A 80 -45.82 6.07 -13.82
C VAL A 80 -46.97 6.99 -13.39
N TYR A 81 -47.26 7.04 -12.09
CA TYR A 81 -48.29 7.92 -11.56
C TYR A 81 -47.98 9.41 -11.80
N LEU A 82 -46.71 9.82 -11.67
CA LEU A 82 -46.29 11.18 -11.97
C LEU A 82 -46.51 11.53 -13.44
N LEU A 83 -46.18 10.61 -14.36
CA LEU A 83 -46.45 10.78 -15.79
C LEU A 83 -47.95 10.98 -16.05
N PHE A 84 -48.81 10.19 -15.39
CA PHE A 84 -50.25 10.35 -15.46
C PHE A 84 -50.73 11.72 -14.95
N ILE A 85 -50.19 12.22 -13.84
CA ILE A 85 -50.50 13.56 -13.33
C ILE A 85 -50.09 14.63 -14.35
N VAL A 86 -48.91 14.53 -14.94
CA VAL A 86 -48.41 15.50 -15.94
C VAL A 86 -49.31 15.50 -17.19
N ILE A 87 -49.72 14.31 -17.65
CA ILE A 87 -50.67 14.13 -18.77
C ILE A 87 -51.99 14.86 -18.48
N ASP A 88 -52.58 14.69 -17.30
CA ASP A 88 -53.83 15.38 -16.93
C ASP A 88 -53.67 16.89 -16.72
N ILE A 89 -52.50 17.37 -16.30
CA ILE A 89 -52.26 18.81 -16.21
C ILE A 89 -52.10 19.42 -17.61
N ALA A 90 -51.44 18.72 -18.54
CA ALA A 90 -51.03 19.28 -19.84
C ALA A 90 -52.05 19.06 -20.97
N LEU A 91 -52.73 17.91 -21.02
CA LEU A 91 -53.56 17.52 -22.18
C LEU A 91 -54.97 18.16 -22.23
N PRO A 92 -55.72 18.35 -21.13
CA PRO A 92 -57.12 18.79 -21.23
C PRO A 92 -57.32 20.16 -21.85
N ASP A 93 -56.32 21.04 -21.76
CA ASP A 93 -56.38 22.39 -22.32
C ASP A 93 -55.81 22.47 -23.75
N VAL A 94 -55.09 21.43 -24.19
CA VAL A 94 -54.48 21.33 -25.53
C VAL A 94 -55.31 20.44 -26.48
N ALA A 95 -55.80 19.31 -25.99
CA ALA A 95 -56.50 18.30 -26.80
C ALA A 95 -58.00 18.59 -26.98
N PHE A 96 -58.62 19.34 -26.04
CA PHE A 96 -60.07 19.58 -26.03
C PHE A 96 -60.41 21.06 -25.76
N PRO A 97 -60.04 22.00 -26.67
CA PRO A 97 -60.21 23.43 -26.43
C PRO A 97 -61.68 23.92 -26.44
N CYS A 98 -62.61 23.22 -27.10
CA CYS A 98 -64.01 23.69 -27.26
C CYS A 98 -65.10 22.62 -27.04
N ASP A 99 -64.77 21.42 -26.56
CA ASP A 99 -65.76 20.36 -26.28
C ASP A 99 -65.87 20.10 -24.77
N ALA A 100 -66.90 20.69 -24.15
CA ALA A 100 -67.11 20.63 -22.71
C ALA A 100 -67.55 19.24 -22.22
N GLU A 101 -68.26 18.48 -23.07
CA GLU A 101 -68.83 17.17 -22.73
C GLU A 101 -67.74 16.08 -22.76
N LEU A 102 -66.85 16.13 -23.76
CA LEU A 102 -65.69 15.26 -23.84
C LEU A 102 -64.67 15.57 -22.72
N LYS A 103 -64.52 16.85 -22.35
CA LYS A 103 -63.65 17.28 -21.24
C LYS A 103 -64.17 16.78 -19.88
N ASP A 104 -65.47 16.81 -19.63
CA ASP A 104 -66.08 16.24 -18.41
C ASP A 104 -65.92 14.71 -18.36
N THR A 105 -66.13 14.03 -19.48
CA THR A 105 -65.93 12.57 -19.59
C THR A 105 -64.47 12.17 -19.30
N TRP A 106 -63.51 12.91 -19.85
CA TRP A 106 -62.07 12.72 -19.59
C TRP A 106 -61.73 12.93 -18.11
N GLN A 107 -62.25 13.98 -17.47
CA GLN A 107 -61.99 14.29 -16.07
C GLN A 107 -62.53 13.21 -15.12
N ARG A 108 -63.70 12.64 -15.41
CA ARG A 108 -64.28 11.52 -14.63
C ARG A 108 -63.45 10.24 -14.77
N ALA A 109 -63.03 9.91 -15.99
CA ALA A 109 -62.17 8.74 -16.24
C ALA A 109 -60.83 8.89 -15.52
N PHE A 110 -60.22 10.07 -15.58
CA PHE A 110 -58.96 10.35 -14.90
C PHE A 110 -59.10 10.29 -13.37
N TRP A 111 -60.20 10.81 -12.82
CA TRP A 111 -60.46 10.73 -11.39
C TRP A 111 -60.55 9.28 -10.89
N CYS A 112 -61.13 8.37 -11.67
CA CYS A 112 -61.18 6.94 -11.34
C CYS A 112 -59.78 6.31 -11.30
N ILE A 113 -58.92 6.68 -12.27
CA ILE A 113 -57.52 6.23 -12.32
C ILE A 113 -56.75 6.80 -11.12
N ASP A 114 -56.92 8.09 -10.80
CA ASP A 114 -56.27 8.75 -9.66
C ASP A 114 -56.64 8.07 -8.33
N MET A 115 -57.92 7.76 -8.14
CA MET A 115 -58.39 7.03 -6.96
C MET A 115 -57.81 5.61 -6.90
N GLY A 116 -57.67 4.92 -8.03
CA GLY A 116 -57.01 3.62 -8.11
C GLY A 116 -55.56 3.65 -7.60
N PHE A 117 -54.77 4.63 -8.03
CA PHE A 117 -53.40 4.82 -7.54
C PHE A 117 -53.34 5.18 -6.06
N LEU A 118 -54.23 6.05 -5.58
CA LEU A 118 -54.28 6.41 -4.15
C LEU A 118 -54.62 5.22 -3.26
N CYS A 119 -55.53 4.34 -3.70
CA CYS A 119 -55.81 3.08 -3.02
C CYS A 119 -54.58 2.16 -2.93
N LEU A 120 -53.81 2.03 -4.02
CA LEU A 120 -52.57 1.26 -4.03
C LEU A 120 -51.53 1.83 -3.06
N PHE A 121 -51.41 3.16 -2.98
CA PHE A 121 -50.48 3.83 -2.08
C PHE A 121 -50.92 3.77 -0.62
N MET A 122 -52.21 3.87 -0.33
CA MET A 122 -52.76 3.64 1.01
C MET A 122 -52.54 2.20 1.47
N LEU A 123 -52.72 1.23 0.56
CA LEU A 123 -52.43 -0.18 0.84
C LEU A 123 -50.94 -0.39 1.11
N GLU A 124 -50.07 0.18 0.28
CA GLU A 124 -48.62 0.13 0.47
C GLU A 124 -48.23 0.70 1.84
N LEU A 125 -48.71 1.90 2.19
CA LEU A 125 -48.44 2.55 3.47
C LEU A 125 -48.93 1.69 4.64
N GLY A 126 -50.13 1.10 4.53
CA GLY A 126 -50.69 0.19 5.53
C GLY A 126 -49.83 -1.05 5.75
N ILE A 127 -49.35 -1.67 4.67
CA ILE A 127 -48.45 -2.84 4.72
C ILE A 127 -47.12 -2.47 5.40
N ARG A 128 -46.57 -1.28 5.12
CA ARG A 128 -45.34 -0.80 5.75
C ARG A 128 -45.54 -0.48 7.23
N LEU A 129 -46.60 0.22 7.61
CA LEU A 129 -46.95 0.48 9.00
C LEU A 129 -47.20 -0.83 9.77
N PHE A 130 -47.81 -1.83 9.14
CA PHE A 130 -47.95 -3.15 9.74
C PHE A 130 -46.59 -3.85 9.93
N ALA A 131 -45.70 -3.78 8.93
CA ALA A 131 -44.38 -4.41 9.02
C ALA A 131 -43.50 -3.80 10.13
N TRP A 132 -43.33 -2.47 10.16
CA TRP A 132 -42.40 -1.78 11.06
C TRP A 132 -43.06 -1.15 12.31
N GLY A 133 -44.38 -1.01 12.34
CA GLY A 133 -45.09 -0.34 13.43
C GLY A 133 -44.88 1.17 13.45
N PRO A 134 -45.15 1.83 14.60
CA PRO A 134 -44.98 3.28 14.77
C PRO A 134 -43.55 3.79 14.51
N ILE A 135 -42.56 2.89 14.60
CA ILE A 135 -41.15 3.20 14.32
C ILE A 135 -40.95 3.64 12.85
N TYR A 136 -41.81 3.21 11.93
CA TYR A 136 -41.75 3.61 10.52
C TYR A 136 -41.80 5.14 10.33
N LEU A 137 -42.60 5.82 11.15
CA LEU A 137 -42.84 7.26 11.08
C LEU A 137 -41.78 8.09 11.83
N ARG A 138 -40.78 7.46 12.47
CA ARG A 138 -39.67 8.20 13.07
C ARG A 138 -38.70 8.78 12.03
N ASP A 139 -38.67 8.22 10.83
CA ASP A 139 -37.91 8.79 9.73
C ASP A 139 -38.69 9.97 9.13
N PRO A 140 -38.09 11.17 9.04
CA PRO A 140 -38.80 12.38 8.62
C PRO A 140 -39.34 12.26 7.19
N PHE A 141 -38.68 11.53 6.29
CA PHE A 141 -39.14 11.36 4.92
C PHE A 141 -40.33 10.39 4.84
N ASN A 142 -40.31 9.31 5.62
CA ASN A 142 -41.45 8.38 5.71
C ASN A 142 -42.68 9.06 6.34
N ALA A 143 -42.48 9.95 7.32
CA ALA A 143 -43.55 10.72 7.93
C ALA A 143 -44.20 11.71 6.94
N ILE A 144 -43.37 12.41 6.15
CA ILE A 144 -43.83 13.31 5.10
C ILE A 144 -44.58 12.54 3.99
N ASP A 145 -44.02 11.42 3.50
CA ASP A 145 -44.67 10.58 2.49
C ASP A 145 -46.03 10.05 2.99
N ALA A 146 -46.10 9.59 4.24
CA ALA A 146 -47.35 9.16 4.86
C ALA A 146 -48.39 10.29 4.95
N ALA A 147 -47.98 11.50 5.34
CA ALA A 147 -48.86 12.65 5.41
C ALA A 147 -49.41 13.05 4.03
N ILE A 148 -48.57 13.01 2.98
CA ILE A 148 -48.98 13.30 1.60
C ILE A 148 -50.01 12.29 1.11
N ILE A 149 -49.80 10.98 1.35
CA ILE A 149 -50.70 9.91 0.92
C ILE A 149 -52.05 10.02 1.65
N ILE A 150 -52.03 10.15 2.98
CA ILE A 150 -53.25 10.21 3.80
C ILE A 150 -54.05 11.49 3.49
N GLY A 151 -53.38 12.64 3.43
CA GLY A 151 -54.02 13.92 3.08
C GLY A 151 -54.63 13.88 1.67
N SER A 152 -53.90 13.34 0.70
CA SER A 152 -54.37 13.19 -0.69
C SER A 152 -55.60 12.29 -0.81
N PHE A 153 -55.63 11.16 -0.10
CA PHE A 153 -56.75 10.24 -0.10
C PHE A 153 -57.99 10.84 0.58
N THR A 154 -57.78 11.57 1.69
CA THR A 154 -58.84 12.23 2.45
C THR A 154 -59.53 13.30 1.61
N VAL A 155 -58.77 14.17 0.95
CA VAL A 155 -59.31 15.18 0.03
C VAL A 155 -60.04 14.54 -1.14
N ALA A 156 -59.52 13.44 -1.70
CA ALA A 156 -60.16 12.74 -2.81
C ALA A 156 -61.53 12.16 -2.41
N ILE A 157 -61.67 11.63 -1.20
CA ILE A 157 -62.96 11.13 -0.67
C ILE A 157 -63.94 12.28 -0.42
N ILE A 158 -63.48 13.40 0.16
CA ILE A 158 -64.35 14.54 0.47
C ILE A 158 -64.90 15.18 -0.82
N VAL A 159 -64.10 15.21 -1.89
CA VAL A 159 -64.48 15.78 -3.19
C VAL A 159 -65.26 14.78 -4.05
N PHE A 160 -65.31 13.49 -3.69
CA PHE A 160 -66.01 12.46 -4.47
C PHE A 160 -67.50 12.79 -4.74
N PRO A 161 -68.31 13.19 -3.75
CA PRO A 161 -69.74 13.46 -3.99
C PRO A 161 -69.97 14.63 -4.95
N SER A 162 -69.09 15.65 -4.96
CA SER A 162 -69.24 16.84 -5.81
C SER A 162 -68.78 16.63 -7.26
N VAL A 163 -68.01 15.57 -7.53
CA VAL A 163 -67.59 15.19 -8.90
C VAL A 163 -68.66 14.34 -9.60
N PHE A 164 -69.47 13.59 -8.85
CA PHE A 164 -70.49 12.68 -9.40
C PHE A 164 -71.94 13.14 -9.20
N ALA A 165 -72.19 14.17 -8.38
CA ALA A 165 -73.51 14.80 -8.29
C ALA A 165 -73.82 15.58 -9.57
N GLN A 166 -74.83 15.13 -10.33
CA GLN A 166 -75.47 15.95 -11.35
C GLN A 166 -76.24 17.07 -10.65
N ASN A 167 -75.69 18.29 -10.63
CA ASN A 167 -76.46 19.47 -10.21
C ASN A 167 -76.95 20.24 -11.43
N ALA A 168 -78.27 20.40 -11.50
CA ALA A 168 -79.01 21.07 -12.57
C ALA A 168 -78.78 22.61 -12.66
N ASN A 169 -77.91 23.20 -11.83
CA ASN A 169 -77.55 24.61 -11.88
C ASN A 169 -76.02 24.73 -11.84
N GLY A 170 -75.42 25.00 -13.00
CA GLY A 170 -73.99 24.82 -13.32
C GLY A 170 -72.95 25.72 -12.63
N ASP A 171 -73.12 26.14 -11.37
CA ASP A 171 -72.24 27.14 -10.73
C ASP A 171 -71.30 26.64 -9.62
N SER A 172 -71.24 25.33 -9.30
CA SER A 172 -70.35 24.83 -8.22
C SER A 172 -69.09 24.06 -8.65
N VAL A 173 -68.89 23.76 -9.93
CA VAL A 173 -67.82 22.84 -10.39
C VAL A 173 -66.47 23.54 -10.65
N ARG A 174 -66.44 24.87 -10.77
CA ARG A 174 -65.19 25.61 -11.11
C ARG A 174 -64.19 25.71 -9.95
N SER A 175 -64.66 25.85 -8.70
CA SER A 175 -63.79 26.05 -7.52
C SER A 175 -63.11 24.75 -7.04
N THR A 176 -63.74 23.58 -7.24
CA THR A 176 -63.19 22.27 -6.86
C THR A 176 -62.03 21.80 -7.76
N SER A 177 -61.98 22.26 -9.02
CA SER A 177 -60.94 21.88 -9.99
C SER A 177 -59.55 22.48 -9.68
N GLN A 178 -59.48 23.65 -9.05
CA GLN A 178 -58.21 24.30 -8.71
C GLN A 178 -57.55 23.68 -7.47
N ILE A 179 -58.36 23.36 -6.46
CA ILE A 179 -57.89 22.72 -5.22
C ILE A 179 -57.37 21.30 -5.51
N THR A 180 -58.07 20.54 -6.36
CA THR A 180 -57.63 19.19 -6.77
C THR A 180 -56.33 19.21 -7.60
N ARG A 181 -56.14 20.21 -8.45
CA ARG A 181 -54.87 20.44 -9.19
C ARG A 181 -53.70 20.77 -8.25
N LEU A 182 -53.91 21.64 -7.25
CA LEU A 182 -52.87 22.00 -6.27
C LEU A 182 -52.44 20.80 -5.41
N VAL A 183 -53.40 19.97 -4.97
CA VAL A 183 -53.11 18.75 -4.19
C VAL A 183 -52.35 17.72 -5.01
N ARG A 184 -52.55 17.64 -6.34
CA ARG A 184 -51.77 16.76 -7.25
C ARG A 184 -50.30 17.18 -7.36
N ILE A 185 -50.00 18.49 -7.30
CA ILE A 185 -48.61 18.99 -7.35
C ILE A 185 -47.83 18.59 -6.09
N VAL A 186 -48.47 18.57 -4.92
CA VAL A 186 -47.85 18.10 -3.67
C VAL A 186 -47.40 16.63 -3.78
N ARG A 187 -48.05 15.83 -4.63
CA ARG A 187 -47.70 14.41 -4.85
C ARG A 187 -46.40 14.22 -5.64
N VAL A 188 -45.89 15.26 -6.31
CA VAL A 188 -44.58 15.23 -7.01
C VAL A 188 -43.42 15.07 -6.01
N PHE A 189 -43.56 15.64 -4.80
CA PHE A 189 -42.57 15.53 -3.72
C PHE A 189 -42.37 14.08 -3.24
N ARG A 190 -43.34 13.19 -3.51
CA ARG A 190 -43.20 11.76 -3.25
C ARG A 190 -42.04 11.13 -4.02
N LEU A 191 -41.77 11.60 -5.25
CA LEU A 191 -40.62 11.12 -6.02
C LEU A 191 -39.30 11.45 -5.33
N LEU A 192 -39.17 12.64 -4.73
CA LEU A 192 -37.96 13.04 -4.00
C LEU A 192 -37.73 12.14 -2.78
N THR A 193 -38.78 11.81 -2.03
CA THR A 193 -38.69 10.87 -0.91
C THR A 193 -38.36 9.43 -1.36
N ALA A 194 -38.90 9.01 -2.51
CA ALA A 194 -38.63 7.69 -3.08
C ALA A 194 -37.20 7.55 -3.63
N MET A 195 -36.69 8.57 -4.32
CA MET A 195 -35.34 8.60 -4.90
C MET A 195 -34.25 8.69 -3.83
N THR A 196 -34.42 9.53 -2.81
CA THR A 196 -33.45 9.64 -1.70
C THR A 196 -33.35 8.34 -0.91
N LYS A 197 -34.47 7.62 -0.72
CA LYS A 197 -34.48 6.28 -0.13
C LYS A 197 -33.75 5.25 -0.99
N PHE A 198 -33.97 5.25 -2.30
CA PHE A 198 -33.27 4.37 -3.24
C PHE A 198 -31.75 4.62 -3.23
N GLN A 199 -31.31 5.88 -3.17
CA GLN A 199 -29.89 6.24 -3.06
C GLN A 199 -29.26 5.74 -1.74
N LYS A 200 -29.95 5.90 -0.61
CA LYS A 200 -29.49 5.43 0.72
C LYS A 200 -29.34 3.89 0.75
N ASN A 201 -30.23 3.17 0.08
CA ASN A 201 -30.17 1.71 0.00
C ASN A 201 -29.14 1.19 -1.02
N ARG A 202 -28.86 1.94 -2.10
CA ARG A 202 -27.79 1.60 -3.05
C ARG A 202 -26.41 1.66 -2.39
N ALA A 203 -26.17 2.66 -1.54
CA ALA A 203 -24.95 2.75 -0.74
C ALA A 203 -24.77 1.54 0.20
N SER A 204 -25.86 1.03 0.79
CA SER A 204 -25.82 -0.16 1.65
C SER A 204 -25.67 -1.47 0.86
N THR A 205 -26.15 -1.52 -0.40
CA THR A 205 -25.97 -2.68 -1.28
C THR A 205 -24.58 -2.75 -1.89
N ASP A 206 -23.91 -1.64 -2.18
CA ASP A 206 -22.51 -1.62 -2.62
C ASP A 206 -21.56 -2.12 -1.53
N VAL A 207 -21.80 -1.75 -0.27
CA VAL A 207 -21.12 -2.33 0.90
C VAL A 207 -21.37 -3.85 0.98
N ARG A 208 -22.59 -4.30 0.64
CA ARG A 208 -22.98 -5.72 0.64
C ARG A 208 -22.36 -6.50 -0.52
N ARG A 209 -22.13 -5.86 -1.67
CA ARG A 209 -21.47 -6.42 -2.86
C ARG A 209 -19.96 -6.52 -2.65
N LYS A 210 -19.35 -5.52 -2.00
CA LYS A 210 -17.98 -5.60 -1.47
C LYS A 210 -17.85 -6.77 -0.48
N LYS A 211 -18.79 -6.91 0.46
CA LYS A 211 -18.89 -8.09 1.37
C LYS A 211 -18.99 -9.44 0.67
N ALA A 212 -19.62 -9.52 -0.50
CA ALA A 212 -19.76 -10.78 -1.23
C ALA A 212 -18.45 -11.22 -1.92
N LYS A 213 -17.56 -10.27 -2.27
CA LYS A 213 -16.22 -10.55 -2.82
C LYS A 213 -15.34 -11.31 -1.81
N TYR A 214 -15.47 -11.00 -0.52
CA TYR A 214 -14.74 -11.65 0.59
C TYR A 214 -15.35 -12.98 1.05
N ARG A 215 -16.54 -13.36 0.55
CA ARG A 215 -17.30 -14.54 1.02
C ARG A 215 -16.93 -15.83 0.28
N LYS A 216 -15.94 -15.80 -0.61
CA LYS A 216 -15.52 -16.97 -1.43
C LYS A 216 -14.26 -17.68 -0.93
N THR A 217 -13.62 -17.19 0.11
CA THR A 217 -12.49 -17.85 0.78
C THR A 217 -12.76 -17.85 2.28
N GLY A 218 -12.81 -19.04 2.90
CA GLY A 218 -12.94 -19.20 4.36
C GLY A 218 -11.68 -18.76 5.10
N SER A 219 -11.29 -17.50 4.93
CA SER A 219 -10.09 -16.87 5.46
C SER A 219 -10.28 -16.52 6.94
N TYR A 220 -9.21 -16.53 7.71
CA TYR A 220 -9.18 -16.02 9.09
C TYR A 220 -9.75 -14.60 9.20
N VAL A 221 -9.63 -13.79 8.15
CA VAL A 221 -10.24 -12.47 8.00
C VAL A 221 -11.78 -12.54 8.10
N GLU A 222 -12.43 -13.55 7.50
CA GLU A 222 -13.88 -13.74 7.59
C GLU A 222 -14.32 -14.03 9.03
N ARG A 223 -13.54 -14.84 9.77
CA ARG A 223 -13.83 -15.13 11.19
C ARG A 223 -13.66 -13.90 12.06
N VAL A 224 -12.60 -13.11 11.85
CA VAL A 224 -12.37 -11.85 12.57
C VAL A 224 -13.49 -10.86 12.29
N ILE A 225 -13.86 -10.66 11.03
CA ILE A 225 -14.97 -9.77 10.65
C ILE A 225 -16.30 -10.25 11.26
N ASP A 226 -16.56 -11.56 11.27
CA ASP A 226 -17.78 -12.12 11.86
C ASP A 226 -17.82 -11.95 13.39
N ILE A 227 -16.69 -12.14 14.07
CA ILE A 227 -16.54 -11.89 15.52
C ILE A 227 -16.75 -10.40 15.83
N LEU A 228 -16.11 -9.49 15.09
CA LEU A 228 -16.28 -8.05 15.26
C LEU A 228 -17.73 -7.63 14.98
N GLN A 229 -18.36 -8.20 13.95
CA GLN A 229 -19.77 -7.93 13.65
C GLN A 229 -20.74 -8.52 14.69
N LYS A 230 -20.37 -9.63 15.34
CA LYS A 230 -21.11 -10.20 16.46
C LYS A 230 -20.98 -9.30 17.68
N LEU A 231 -19.76 -8.92 18.08
CA LEU A 231 -19.48 -7.95 19.14
C LEU A 231 -20.28 -6.65 18.96
N ARG A 232 -20.31 -6.11 17.73
CA ARG A 232 -21.11 -4.93 17.37
C ARG A 232 -22.60 -5.08 17.70
N LYS A 233 -23.13 -6.29 17.53
CA LYS A 233 -24.56 -6.60 17.66
C LYS A 233 -24.94 -7.09 19.04
N SER A 234 -24.00 -7.67 19.79
CA SER A 234 -24.28 -8.43 21.01
C SER A 234 -23.86 -7.73 22.30
N SER A 235 -23.09 -6.63 22.26
CA SER A 235 -22.57 -6.03 23.49
C SER A 235 -23.51 -4.96 24.07
N PRO A 236 -24.04 -5.13 25.31
CA PRO A 236 -24.70 -4.07 26.07
C PRO A 236 -23.72 -3.00 26.58
N PHE A 237 -22.40 -3.21 26.45
CA PHE A 237 -21.33 -2.33 26.94
C PHE A 237 -20.91 -1.21 25.97
N MET A 238 -21.51 -1.11 24.77
CA MET A 238 -21.27 0.03 23.86
C MET A 238 -22.28 1.14 24.12
N GLU A 239 -22.17 1.79 25.27
CA GLU A 239 -23.02 2.93 25.66
C GLU A 239 -22.58 4.22 24.94
N HIS A 240 -21.32 4.32 24.49
CA HIS A 240 -20.80 5.46 23.74
C HIS A 240 -20.84 5.25 22.22
N ASN A 241 -21.31 6.28 21.49
CA ASN A 241 -21.41 6.27 20.03
C ASN A 241 -20.03 6.10 19.35
N GLU A 242 -18.98 6.56 20.03
CA GLU A 242 -17.58 6.53 19.57
C GLU A 242 -17.03 5.11 19.41
N ASP A 243 -17.24 4.22 20.38
CA ASP A 243 -16.79 2.81 20.29
C ASP A 243 -17.45 2.07 19.12
N ARG A 244 -18.71 2.41 18.85
CA ARG A 244 -19.46 1.86 17.72
C ARG A 244 -18.93 2.37 16.39
N GLU A 245 -18.54 3.64 16.33
CA GLU A 245 -17.91 4.26 15.17
C GLU A 245 -16.50 3.69 14.94
N ASN A 246 -15.69 3.55 15.98
CA ASN A 246 -14.38 2.92 15.95
C ASN A 246 -14.46 1.47 15.47
N LEU A 247 -15.41 0.68 15.98
CA LEU A 247 -15.60 -0.70 15.52
C LEU A 247 -16.07 -0.77 14.05
N ASN A 248 -16.90 0.18 13.61
CA ASN A 248 -17.29 0.26 12.19
C ASN A 248 -16.10 0.65 11.30
N PHE A 249 -15.26 1.57 11.76
CA PHE A 249 -14.04 1.97 11.10
C PHE A 249 -13.05 0.81 10.97
N ILE A 250 -12.81 0.05 12.05
CA ILE A 250 -11.96 -1.16 12.03
C ILE A 250 -12.49 -2.18 11.02
N ILE A 251 -13.81 -2.44 11.02
CA ILE A 251 -14.43 -3.35 10.04
C ILE A 251 -14.24 -2.81 8.61
N ASP A 252 -14.37 -1.50 8.39
CA ASP A 252 -14.22 -0.88 7.06
C ASP A 252 -12.78 -0.94 6.57
N ILE A 253 -11.80 -0.68 7.44
CA ILE A 253 -10.36 -0.82 7.16
C ILE A 253 -10.03 -2.26 6.74
N ILE A 254 -10.45 -3.25 7.54
CA ILE A 254 -10.18 -4.67 7.25
C ILE A 254 -10.87 -5.09 5.94
N VAL A 255 -12.08 -4.58 5.67
CA VAL A 255 -12.83 -4.88 4.43
C VAL A 255 -12.30 -4.13 3.22
N SER A 256 -11.66 -2.98 3.39
CA SER A 256 -11.11 -2.18 2.30
C SER A 256 -9.68 -2.57 1.94
N ASP A 257 -9.07 -3.53 2.66
CA ASP A 257 -7.66 -3.91 2.52
C ASP A 257 -6.71 -2.73 2.80
N GLN A 258 -7.19 -1.77 3.59
CA GLN A 258 -6.47 -0.53 3.94
C GLN A 258 -5.89 -0.62 5.35
N LEU A 259 -5.72 -1.83 5.91
CA LEU A 259 -5.14 -2.02 7.23
C LEU A 259 -3.75 -1.39 7.35
N TYR A 260 -3.07 -1.25 6.22
CA TYR A 260 -1.69 -0.79 6.10
C TYR A 260 -1.57 0.54 5.33
N ALA A 261 -2.69 1.15 4.92
CA ALA A 261 -2.66 2.41 4.19
C ALA A 261 -2.33 3.58 5.13
N VAL A 262 -1.30 4.35 4.78
CA VAL A 262 -0.79 5.43 5.63
C VAL A 262 -1.85 6.51 5.80
N HIS A 263 -2.29 6.73 7.03
CA HIS A 263 -3.04 7.92 7.41
C HIS A 263 -2.06 9.01 7.83
N LEU A 264 -1.72 9.90 6.89
CA LEU A 264 -1.00 11.14 7.19
C LEU A 264 -1.96 12.06 7.97
N GLN A 265 -2.08 11.88 9.28
CA GLN A 265 -2.65 12.92 10.15
C GLN A 265 -1.61 14.03 10.24
N GLY A 266 -1.81 15.10 9.48
CA GLY A 266 -0.97 16.28 9.58
C GLY A 266 -1.07 16.85 10.99
N GLY A 267 0.06 16.90 11.70
CA GLY A 267 0.33 17.97 12.64
C GLY A 267 0.23 19.32 11.92
N GLU A 268 0.04 20.41 12.67
CA GLU A 268 -0.10 21.77 12.15
C GLU A 268 0.94 22.07 11.06
N GLY A 269 0.53 22.02 9.79
CA GLY A 269 1.42 22.19 8.64
C GLY A 269 1.01 21.47 7.35
N GLY A 270 0.34 20.32 7.41
CA GLY A 270 -0.03 19.55 6.21
C GLY A 270 1.18 19.02 5.41
N VAL A 271 1.00 17.92 4.67
CA VAL A 271 2.07 17.36 3.82
C VAL A 271 2.07 18.10 2.47
N SER A 272 3.22 18.60 2.02
CA SER A 272 3.36 19.28 0.73
C SER A 272 2.96 18.36 -0.43
N ALA A 273 2.41 18.94 -1.51
CA ALA A 273 2.02 18.20 -2.71
C ALA A 273 3.22 17.44 -3.32
N ASP A 274 4.42 18.01 -3.26
CA ASP A 274 5.64 17.36 -3.78
C ASP A 274 5.98 16.10 -2.99
N VAL A 275 5.85 16.15 -1.66
CA VAL A 275 6.07 15.00 -0.76
C VAL A 275 5.06 13.90 -1.05
N GLN A 276 3.79 14.27 -1.25
CA GLN A 276 2.77 13.30 -1.58
C GLN A 276 3.00 12.64 -2.95
N GLY A 277 3.38 13.43 -3.95
CA GLY A 277 3.69 12.90 -5.28
C GLY A 277 4.92 12.00 -5.28
N PHE A 278 5.94 12.32 -4.49
CA PHE A 278 7.11 11.47 -4.30
C PHE A 278 6.74 10.11 -3.71
N LEU A 279 5.89 10.07 -2.67
CA LEU A 279 5.40 8.80 -2.11
C LEU A 279 4.61 7.97 -3.14
N GLN A 280 3.84 8.63 -3.98
CA GLN A 280 3.11 7.93 -5.05
C GLN A 280 4.08 7.32 -6.08
N GLN A 281 5.18 8.00 -6.39
CA GLN A 281 6.21 7.52 -7.30
C GLN A 281 6.95 6.29 -6.76
N THR A 282 7.18 6.22 -5.46
CA THR A 282 7.78 5.05 -4.80
C THR A 282 6.80 3.88 -4.62
N GLY A 283 5.56 4.02 -5.09
CA GLY A 283 4.52 3.00 -4.98
C GLY A 283 3.87 2.92 -3.59
N VAL A 284 4.17 3.84 -2.69
CA VAL A 284 3.56 3.91 -1.35
C VAL A 284 2.12 4.45 -1.47
N GLU A 285 1.13 3.61 -1.11
CA GLU A 285 -0.27 4.04 -1.05
C GLU A 285 -0.53 4.97 0.16
N THR A 286 -0.82 6.25 -0.10
CA THR A 286 -1.31 7.20 0.90
C THR A 286 -2.84 7.23 0.90
N ALA A 287 -3.48 7.08 2.07
CA ALA A 287 -4.93 7.12 2.18
C ALA A 287 -5.42 8.58 2.08
N THR A 288 -5.56 9.11 0.87
CA THR A 288 -6.30 10.36 0.67
C THR A 288 -7.79 10.10 0.82
N ARG A 289 -8.47 11.01 1.55
CA ARG A 289 -9.93 11.03 1.68
C ARG A 289 -10.56 11.14 0.29
N ARG A 290 -10.90 9.99 -0.30
CA ARG A 290 -11.40 9.87 -1.68
C ARG A 290 -12.62 10.77 -1.85
N ASN A 291 -12.47 11.86 -2.61
CA ASN A 291 -13.61 12.65 -3.04
C ASN A 291 -14.43 11.78 -4.00
N LYS A 292 -15.73 11.62 -3.71
CA LYS A 292 -16.67 10.86 -4.54
C LYS A 292 -16.81 11.55 -5.90
N GLY A 293 -16.06 11.11 -6.90
CA GLY A 293 -16.29 11.59 -8.26
C GLY A 293 -15.11 11.39 -9.20
N GLN A 294 -14.68 10.15 -9.44
CA GLN A 294 -14.02 9.76 -10.68
C GLN A 294 -13.93 8.23 -10.71
N THR A 295 -14.92 7.61 -11.34
CA THR A 295 -14.83 6.21 -11.78
C THR A 295 -14.54 6.23 -13.27
N GLY A 296 -13.26 6.14 -13.64
CA GLY A 296 -12.87 5.76 -14.99
C GLY A 296 -13.26 4.30 -15.22
N SER A 297 -14.19 4.08 -16.15
CA SER A 297 -14.64 2.76 -16.58
C SER A 297 -13.59 2.15 -17.50
N PHE A 298 -12.83 1.16 -17.03
CA PHE A 298 -12.10 0.25 -17.92
C PHE A 298 -13.05 -0.87 -18.38
N SER A 299 -13.32 -0.87 -19.69
CA SER A 299 -14.11 -1.90 -20.38
C SER A 299 -13.34 -3.21 -20.45
N LYS A 300 -14.04 -4.32 -20.14
CA LYS A 300 -13.61 -5.68 -20.46
C LYS A 300 -13.89 -5.94 -21.94
N SER A 301 -12.94 -5.65 -22.83
CA SER A 301 -13.04 -6.16 -24.22
C SER A 301 -11.75 -6.36 -25.00
N ASP A 302 -10.55 -6.14 -24.45
CA ASP A 302 -9.32 -6.21 -25.28
C ASP A 302 -8.36 -7.34 -24.84
N PHE A 303 -8.91 -8.53 -24.57
CA PHE A 303 -8.12 -9.77 -24.42
C PHE A 303 -8.42 -10.70 -25.61
N ALA A 304 -7.76 -10.44 -26.75
CA ALA A 304 -7.51 -11.41 -27.82
C ALA A 304 -6.66 -10.80 -28.94
N ASN A 305 -5.33 -10.75 -28.77
CA ASN A 305 -4.33 -11.13 -29.78
C ASN A 305 -2.94 -10.60 -29.38
N SER A 306 -2.07 -11.49 -28.94
CA SER A 306 -0.64 -11.41 -29.23
C SER A 306 -0.03 -12.79 -28.98
N GLY A 307 -0.14 -13.65 -29.98
CA GLY A 307 0.77 -14.78 -30.09
C GLY A 307 2.14 -14.24 -30.44
N ALA A 308 3.01 -14.09 -29.44
CA ALA A 308 4.43 -13.87 -29.68
C ALA A 308 5.04 -15.21 -30.09
N THR A 309 5.41 -15.32 -31.36
CA THR A 309 6.18 -16.41 -31.93
C THR A 309 7.60 -16.40 -31.39
N GLN A 310 8.20 -17.59 -31.27
CA GLN A 310 9.52 -17.89 -30.71
C GLN A 310 10.74 -17.28 -31.43
N GLU A 311 10.59 -16.20 -32.21
CA GLU A 311 11.66 -15.62 -33.03
C GLU A 311 12.07 -14.17 -32.67
N GLU A 312 11.45 -13.51 -31.69
CA GLU A 312 11.85 -12.14 -31.29
C GLU A 312 12.79 -12.08 -30.06
N LEU A 313 13.15 -13.22 -29.46
CA LEU A 313 14.15 -13.29 -28.36
C LEU A 313 15.61 -13.40 -28.85
N ALA A 314 15.87 -13.19 -30.16
CA ALA A 314 17.18 -13.36 -30.78
C ALA A 314 17.94 -12.05 -31.07
N ALA A 315 17.46 -10.89 -30.60
CA ALA A 315 18.07 -9.58 -30.88
C ALA A 315 19.07 -9.07 -29.82
N GLU A 316 19.28 -9.78 -28.70
CA GLU A 316 20.27 -9.39 -27.66
C GLU A 316 21.60 -10.14 -27.78
N GLY A 317 22.01 -10.44 -29.02
CA GLY A 317 23.18 -11.28 -29.31
C GLY A 317 24.45 -10.53 -29.73
N ALA A 318 24.52 -9.20 -29.61
CA ALA A 318 25.60 -8.41 -30.23
C ALA A 318 26.65 -7.82 -29.27
N ASP A 319 26.34 -7.58 -27.99
CA ASP A 319 27.29 -6.91 -27.08
C ASP A 319 28.06 -7.87 -26.14
N GLY A 320 27.48 -9.03 -25.82
CA GLY A 320 28.12 -10.05 -24.97
C GLY A 320 29.24 -10.86 -25.62
N ARG A 321 29.59 -10.61 -26.89
CA ARG A 321 30.56 -11.43 -27.65
C ARG A 321 32.00 -10.92 -27.61
N LYS A 322 32.24 -9.64 -27.28
CA LYS A 322 33.61 -9.09 -27.15
C LYS A 322 34.24 -9.34 -25.78
N MET A 323 33.45 -9.63 -24.75
CA MET A 323 33.95 -9.91 -23.39
C MET A 323 34.32 -11.39 -23.16
N ARG A 324 33.93 -12.27 -24.10
CA ARG A 324 33.89 -13.73 -23.88
C ARG A 324 35.18 -14.50 -24.25
N GLN A 325 36.14 -13.85 -24.91
CA GLN A 325 37.40 -14.51 -25.32
C GLN A 325 38.61 -14.19 -24.42
N SER A 326 38.47 -13.24 -23.48
CA SER A 326 39.54 -12.84 -22.57
C SER A 326 39.56 -13.64 -21.25
N ALA A 327 38.42 -14.22 -20.84
CA ALA A 327 38.21 -14.78 -19.50
C ALA A 327 38.66 -16.25 -19.31
N SER A 328 39.03 -16.97 -20.36
CA SER A 328 39.26 -18.43 -20.29
C SER A 328 40.70 -18.86 -19.97
N ARG A 329 41.68 -17.95 -19.88
CA ARG A 329 43.11 -18.30 -19.73
C ARG A 329 43.75 -17.94 -18.37
N LEU A 330 42.99 -17.41 -17.40
CA LEU A 330 43.55 -16.74 -16.20
C LEU A 330 43.22 -17.38 -14.84
N ALA A 331 42.55 -18.54 -14.79
CA ALA A 331 41.89 -19.06 -13.59
C ALA A 331 42.78 -19.33 -12.35
N ASN A 332 44.11 -19.40 -12.48
CA ASN A 332 45.02 -19.58 -11.32
C ASN A 332 45.68 -18.29 -10.84
N ASN A 333 45.70 -17.22 -11.66
CA ASN A 333 46.29 -15.93 -11.28
C ASN A 333 45.24 -14.98 -10.67
N GLU A 334 43.95 -15.25 -10.89
CA GLU A 334 42.84 -14.39 -10.45
C GLU A 334 42.47 -14.53 -8.96
N LEU A 335 42.88 -15.58 -8.26
CA LEU A 335 42.63 -15.65 -6.80
C LEU A 335 43.73 -14.94 -6.00
N LEU A 336 44.95 -14.94 -6.54
CA LEU A 336 46.13 -14.39 -5.87
C LEU A 336 46.07 -12.86 -5.69
N TRP A 337 45.35 -12.13 -6.54
CA TRP A 337 45.20 -10.68 -6.36
C TRP A 337 44.16 -10.31 -5.30
N VAL A 338 43.13 -11.15 -5.13
CA VAL A 338 42.10 -10.96 -4.09
C VAL A 338 42.71 -11.20 -2.71
N ASP A 339 43.45 -12.30 -2.55
CA ASP A 339 44.16 -12.59 -1.29
C ASP A 339 45.13 -11.45 -0.95
N LYS A 340 45.89 -10.96 -1.94
CA LYS A 340 46.77 -9.80 -1.77
C LYS A 340 46.02 -8.53 -1.39
N LEU A 341 44.87 -8.26 -2.00
CA LEU A 341 44.06 -7.07 -1.71
C LEU A 341 43.52 -7.10 -0.28
N LEU A 342 43.09 -8.28 0.21
CA LEU A 342 42.63 -8.45 1.58
C LEU A 342 43.78 -8.39 2.59
N ASP A 343 44.98 -8.82 2.20
CA ASP A 343 46.21 -8.76 3.00
C ASP A 343 46.88 -7.37 2.98
N GLU A 344 46.40 -6.41 2.18
CA GLU A 344 46.92 -5.04 2.21
C GLU A 344 46.62 -4.40 3.59
N ASP A 345 47.66 -3.98 4.31
CA ASP A 345 47.56 -3.46 5.68
C ASP A 345 46.49 -2.37 5.83
N GLU A 346 46.34 -1.48 4.84
CA GLU A 346 45.35 -0.41 4.85
C GLU A 346 43.91 -0.92 4.71
N VAL A 347 43.68 -1.95 3.89
CA VAL A 347 42.38 -2.59 3.69
C VAL A 347 42.00 -3.37 4.95
N SER A 348 42.91 -4.20 5.47
CA SER A 348 42.67 -4.97 6.69
C SER A 348 42.44 -4.07 7.90
N ALA A 349 43.20 -2.98 8.05
CA ALA A 349 43.01 -2.04 9.14
C ALA A 349 41.65 -1.34 9.08
N HIS A 350 41.18 -0.99 7.89
CA HIS A 350 39.85 -0.41 7.70
C HIS A 350 38.74 -1.42 8.02
N LEU A 351 38.86 -2.65 7.50
CA LEU A 351 37.89 -3.72 7.72
C LEU A 351 37.79 -4.18 9.19
N ALA A 352 38.77 -3.90 10.04
CA ALA A 352 38.67 -4.15 11.48
C ALA A 352 37.45 -3.45 12.11
N ASP A 353 36.97 -2.36 11.49
CA ASP A 353 35.80 -1.61 11.91
C ASP A 353 34.51 -1.98 11.14
N ALA A 354 34.51 -3.04 10.33
CA ALA A 354 33.37 -3.47 9.48
C ALA A 354 32.10 -3.91 10.24
N PHE A 355 32.14 -3.88 11.58
CA PHE A 355 30.97 -4.14 12.44
C PHE A 355 30.47 -2.88 13.16
N LYS A 356 31.11 -1.73 12.97
CA LYS A 356 30.68 -0.46 13.54
C LYS A 356 29.73 0.26 12.58
N TRP A 357 28.68 0.88 13.12
CA TRP A 357 27.68 1.56 12.29
C TRP A 357 28.24 2.75 11.49
N ASP A 358 29.27 3.42 12.01
CA ASP A 358 29.93 4.57 11.39
C ASP A 358 31.03 4.19 10.38
N PHE A 359 31.09 2.91 9.96
CA PHE A 359 32.02 2.44 8.94
C PHE A 359 31.93 3.27 7.65
N ASN A 360 33.08 3.79 7.21
CA ASN A 360 33.17 4.61 6.01
C ASN A 360 33.33 3.75 4.75
N MET A 361 32.23 3.53 4.02
CA MET A 361 32.23 2.75 2.79
C MET A 361 32.99 3.43 1.63
N PHE A 362 33.05 4.76 1.59
CA PHE A 362 33.80 5.51 0.57
C PHE A 362 35.32 5.32 0.72
N GLU A 363 35.79 5.21 1.97
CA GLU A 363 37.18 4.85 2.24
C GLU A 363 37.48 3.41 1.82
N LEU A 364 36.56 2.48 2.07
CA LEU A 364 36.73 1.09 1.61
C LEU A 364 36.82 1.04 0.09
N GLU A 365 35.98 1.78 -0.64
CA GLU A 365 36.06 1.86 -2.11
C GLU A 365 37.46 2.26 -2.59
N THR A 366 38.04 3.28 -1.95
CA THR A 366 39.35 3.80 -2.32
C THR A 366 40.45 2.78 -2.00
N LYS A 367 40.45 2.21 -0.79
CA LYS A 367 41.46 1.25 -0.32
C LYS A 367 41.37 -0.09 -1.06
N SER A 368 40.15 -0.55 -1.38
CA SER A 368 39.90 -1.79 -2.12
C SER A 368 40.07 -1.66 -3.63
N GLN A 369 40.59 -0.53 -4.14
CA GLN A 369 40.78 -0.29 -5.58
C GLN A 369 39.49 -0.43 -6.38
N LYS A 370 38.37 0.08 -5.83
CA LYS A 370 37.00 -0.03 -6.36
C LYS A 370 36.41 -1.44 -6.34
N HIS A 371 36.82 -2.27 -5.38
CA HIS A 371 36.24 -3.58 -5.12
C HIS A 371 35.54 -3.71 -3.74
N PRO A 372 34.70 -2.75 -3.30
CA PRO A 372 34.15 -2.75 -1.95
C PRO A 372 33.14 -3.90 -1.70
N VAL A 373 32.37 -4.36 -2.70
CA VAL A 373 31.42 -5.47 -2.54
C VAL A 373 32.18 -6.77 -2.32
N LEU A 374 33.13 -7.05 -3.22
CA LEU A 374 33.95 -8.26 -3.14
C LEU A 374 34.71 -8.31 -1.81
N THR A 375 35.36 -7.21 -1.46
CA THR A 375 36.16 -7.09 -0.23
C THR A 375 35.29 -7.25 1.02
N MET A 376 34.16 -6.56 1.10
CA MET A 376 33.25 -6.64 2.24
C MET A 376 32.67 -8.04 2.41
N VAL A 377 32.14 -8.66 1.35
CA VAL A 377 31.52 -9.99 1.44
C VAL A 377 32.54 -11.05 1.86
N LEU A 378 33.75 -11.06 1.28
CA LEU A 378 34.78 -12.03 1.66
C LEU A 378 35.23 -11.84 3.10
N HIS A 379 35.44 -10.60 3.53
CA HIS A 379 35.77 -10.29 4.92
C HIS A 379 34.71 -10.81 5.89
N LEU A 380 33.42 -10.62 5.57
CA LEU A 380 32.31 -11.09 6.40
C LEU A 380 32.18 -12.62 6.42
N VAL A 381 32.36 -13.28 5.27
CA VAL A 381 32.32 -14.75 5.17
C VAL A 381 33.40 -15.39 6.05
N HIS A 382 34.61 -14.82 6.01
CA HIS A 382 35.73 -15.27 6.82
C HIS A 382 35.50 -14.96 8.31
N THR A 383 35.20 -13.71 8.66
CA THR A 383 35.12 -13.26 10.07
C THR A 383 33.93 -13.83 10.83
N LEU A 384 32.88 -14.27 10.12
CA LEU A 384 31.72 -14.95 10.71
C LEU A 384 31.84 -16.49 10.67
N ASP A 385 33.02 -17.02 10.31
CA ASP A 385 33.33 -18.45 10.19
C ASP A 385 32.32 -19.20 9.30
N LEU A 386 31.77 -18.56 8.26
CA LEU A 386 30.71 -19.15 7.43
C LEU A 386 31.27 -20.27 6.54
N GLU A 387 32.51 -20.14 6.10
CA GLU A 387 33.25 -21.15 5.32
C GLU A 387 33.52 -22.45 6.11
N ASP A 388 33.61 -22.37 7.44
CA ASP A 388 33.74 -23.55 8.31
C ASP A 388 32.38 -24.21 8.61
N GLN A 389 31.28 -23.46 8.48
CA GLN A 389 29.92 -23.90 8.84
C GLN A 389 29.10 -24.36 7.63
N LEU A 390 29.45 -23.94 6.42
CA LEU A 390 28.74 -24.18 5.18
C LEU A 390 29.71 -24.67 4.10
N PRO A 391 29.25 -25.46 3.10
CA PRO A 391 30.09 -25.95 2.02
C PRO A 391 30.37 -24.86 0.97
N ILE A 392 30.91 -23.71 1.39
CA ILE A 392 31.19 -22.56 0.52
C ILE A 392 32.45 -22.86 -0.29
N ASN A 393 32.30 -22.95 -1.62
CA ASN A 393 33.45 -22.95 -2.52
C ASN A 393 33.96 -21.52 -2.70
N MET A 394 35.01 -21.16 -1.96
CA MET A 394 35.59 -19.80 -1.98
C MET A 394 36.03 -19.35 -3.37
N SER A 395 36.53 -20.26 -4.22
CA SER A 395 36.90 -19.90 -5.60
C SER A 395 35.68 -19.47 -6.42
N SER A 396 34.56 -20.19 -6.28
CA SER A 396 33.33 -19.90 -7.00
C SER A 396 32.65 -18.64 -6.46
N LEU A 397 32.68 -18.43 -5.14
CA LEU A 397 32.21 -17.19 -4.51
C LEU A 397 33.01 -15.97 -4.99
N MET A 398 34.34 -16.02 -4.98
CA MET A 398 35.19 -14.91 -5.44
C MET A 398 34.88 -14.54 -6.89
N LYS A 399 34.84 -15.54 -7.79
CA LYS A 399 34.51 -15.30 -9.20
C LYS A 399 33.12 -14.71 -9.38
N TYR A 400 32.14 -15.21 -8.62
CA TYR A 400 30.79 -14.68 -8.63
C TYR A 400 30.75 -13.22 -8.19
N LEU A 401 31.41 -12.87 -7.08
CA LEU A 401 31.45 -11.50 -6.58
C LEU A 401 32.14 -10.54 -7.55
N THR A 402 33.23 -10.98 -8.20
CA THR A 402 33.90 -10.17 -9.23
C THR A 402 32.96 -9.83 -10.38
N VAL A 403 32.20 -10.81 -10.90
CA VAL A 403 31.26 -10.55 -12.00
C VAL A 403 29.99 -9.83 -11.54
N LEU A 404 29.57 -10.02 -10.28
CA LEU A 404 28.43 -9.32 -9.68
C LEU A 404 28.75 -7.84 -9.54
N GLU A 405 29.88 -7.49 -8.94
CA GLU A 405 30.32 -6.11 -8.77
C GLU A 405 30.49 -5.42 -10.12
N ALA A 406 31.12 -6.09 -11.10
CA ALA A 406 31.26 -5.59 -12.47
C ALA A 406 29.92 -5.48 -13.24
N SER A 407 28.84 -6.10 -12.74
CA SER A 407 27.51 -6.00 -13.34
C SER A 407 26.69 -4.80 -12.86
N TYR A 408 27.13 -4.13 -11.78
CA TYR A 408 26.55 -2.85 -11.41
C TYR A 408 26.90 -1.81 -12.47
N ASN A 409 25.89 -1.08 -12.92
CA ASN A 409 26.09 0.09 -13.77
C ASN A 409 26.68 1.24 -12.93
N ASP A 410 26.91 2.38 -13.58
CA ASP A 410 27.47 3.58 -12.93
C ASP A 410 26.44 4.74 -12.79
N PRO A 411 25.20 4.52 -12.29
CA PRO A 411 24.38 5.63 -11.87
C PRO A 411 24.94 6.21 -10.55
N PRO A 412 24.65 7.48 -10.22
CA PRO A 412 25.27 8.16 -9.07
C PRO A 412 25.09 7.45 -7.73
N PHE A 413 23.92 6.83 -7.50
CA PHE A 413 23.53 6.21 -6.24
C PHE A 413 23.47 4.69 -6.33
N HIS A 414 22.60 4.11 -7.17
CA HIS A 414 22.36 2.66 -7.22
C HIS A 414 23.46 1.91 -8.01
N ASN A 415 24.69 1.98 -7.50
CA ASN A 415 25.90 1.34 -8.03
C ASN A 415 26.48 0.35 -7.02
N TYR A 416 27.64 -0.25 -7.34
CA TYR A 416 28.29 -1.24 -6.47
C TYR A 416 28.61 -0.70 -5.07
N LEU A 417 28.82 0.62 -4.93
CA LEU A 417 29.16 1.22 -3.64
C LEU A 417 27.96 1.19 -2.69
N HIS A 418 26.76 1.51 -3.20
CA HIS A 418 25.51 1.38 -2.43
C HIS A 418 25.28 -0.08 -2.04
N ALA A 419 25.51 -1.02 -2.95
CA ALA A 419 25.40 -2.45 -2.65
C ALA A 419 26.36 -2.89 -1.53
N ALA A 420 27.59 -2.37 -1.52
CA ALA A 420 28.55 -2.63 -0.45
C ALA A 420 28.08 -2.01 0.88
N ASP A 421 27.60 -0.76 0.88
CA ASP A 421 27.07 -0.09 2.09
C ASP A 421 25.85 -0.80 2.66
N CYS A 422 24.96 -1.28 1.79
CA CYS A 422 23.79 -2.07 2.15
C CYS A 422 24.21 -3.44 2.72
N THR A 423 25.24 -4.09 2.17
CA THR A 423 25.81 -5.35 2.70
C THR A 423 26.38 -5.16 4.10
N HIS A 424 27.11 -4.08 4.33
CA HIS A 424 27.62 -3.69 5.64
C HIS A 424 26.48 -3.42 6.64
N GLY A 425 25.53 -2.54 6.28
CA GLY A 425 24.41 -2.18 7.16
C GLY A 425 23.51 -3.37 7.50
N THR A 426 23.28 -4.26 6.53
CA THR A 426 22.54 -5.51 6.72
C THR A 426 23.24 -6.38 7.76
N THR A 427 24.57 -6.42 7.72
CA THR A 427 25.38 -7.19 8.66
C THR A 427 25.39 -6.61 10.07
N TYR A 428 25.42 -5.28 10.21
CA TYR A 428 25.22 -4.64 11.50
C TYR A 428 23.88 -5.05 12.14
N PHE A 429 22.78 -5.01 11.38
CA PHE A 429 21.45 -5.37 11.90
C PHE A 429 21.30 -6.87 12.18
N LEU A 430 21.82 -7.75 11.31
CA LEU A 430 21.66 -9.20 11.48
C LEU A 430 22.43 -9.74 12.69
N LEU A 431 23.49 -9.05 13.12
CA LEU A 431 24.33 -9.41 14.26
C LEU A 431 23.79 -8.87 15.59
N GLN A 432 22.75 -8.03 15.58
CA GLN A 432 22.16 -7.52 16.81
C GLN A 432 21.65 -8.68 17.69
N PRO A 433 21.98 -8.70 19.01
CA PRO A 433 21.70 -9.84 19.87
C PRO A 433 20.25 -10.31 19.87
N LYS A 434 19.31 -9.36 19.75
CA LYS A 434 17.87 -9.63 19.73
C LYS A 434 17.44 -10.55 18.60
N VAL A 435 18.07 -10.45 17.42
CA VAL A 435 17.68 -11.21 16.22
C VAL A 435 18.69 -12.30 15.86
N ARG A 436 19.98 -12.10 16.13
CA ARG A 436 21.08 -12.99 15.73
C ARG A 436 20.86 -14.44 16.16
N GLN A 437 20.30 -14.66 17.34
CA GLN A 437 20.01 -15.99 17.88
C GLN A 437 19.01 -16.81 17.05
N HIS A 438 18.23 -16.16 16.19
CA HIS A 438 17.20 -16.80 15.38
C HIS A 438 17.67 -17.18 13.97
N PHE A 439 18.89 -16.77 13.59
CA PHE A 439 19.43 -16.96 12.24
C PHE A 439 20.40 -18.14 12.19
N SER A 440 20.17 -19.04 11.26
CA SER A 440 21.12 -20.10 10.92
C SER A 440 22.30 -19.54 10.11
N PRO A 441 23.44 -20.27 10.01
CA PRO A 441 24.53 -19.84 9.14
C PRO A 441 24.10 -19.64 7.69
N LEU A 442 23.17 -20.48 7.20
CA LEU A 442 22.60 -20.35 5.86
C LEU A 442 21.79 -19.06 5.69
N ASP A 443 21.04 -18.65 6.72
CA ASP A 443 20.29 -17.38 6.71
C ASP A 443 21.21 -16.18 6.60
N ILE A 444 22.29 -16.19 7.40
CA ILE A 444 23.30 -15.12 7.43
C ILE A 444 23.98 -15.01 6.07
N TYR A 445 24.47 -16.13 5.54
CA TYR A 445 25.11 -16.18 4.22
C TYR A 445 24.16 -15.73 3.11
N SER A 446 22.91 -16.21 3.14
CA SER A 446 21.87 -15.82 2.18
C SER A 446 21.60 -14.32 2.23
N LEU A 447 21.51 -13.72 3.43
CA LEU A 447 21.20 -12.31 3.57
C LEU A 447 22.36 -11.40 3.14
N ILE A 448 23.61 -11.77 3.43
CA ILE A 448 24.81 -11.06 2.94
C ILE A 448 24.80 -11.05 1.40
N LEU A 449 24.57 -12.21 0.77
CA LEU A 449 24.46 -12.30 -0.68
C LEU A 449 23.25 -11.54 -1.23
N ALA A 450 22.11 -11.55 -0.55
CA ALA A 450 20.94 -10.78 -0.96
C ALA A 450 21.25 -9.28 -0.99
N ALA A 451 21.92 -8.75 0.03
CA ALA A 451 22.33 -7.35 0.08
C ALA A 451 23.30 -6.99 -1.06
N ALA A 452 24.29 -7.84 -1.32
CA ALA A 452 25.21 -7.64 -2.44
C ALA A 452 24.52 -7.68 -3.82
N MET A 453 23.40 -8.39 -3.94
CA MET A 453 22.65 -8.57 -5.20
C MET A 453 21.49 -7.58 -5.40
N HIS A 454 21.02 -6.90 -4.35
CA HIS A 454 19.67 -6.33 -4.33
C HIS A 454 19.38 -5.31 -5.43
N ASP A 455 20.40 -4.56 -5.89
CA ASP A 455 20.33 -3.55 -6.96
C ASP A 455 21.16 -3.91 -8.20
N CYS A 456 21.47 -5.20 -8.39
CA CYS A 456 22.31 -5.68 -9.49
C CYS A 456 21.83 -5.15 -10.86
N ALA A 457 22.73 -4.45 -11.57
CA ALA A 457 22.49 -3.81 -12.86
C ALA A 457 21.36 -2.74 -12.89
N HIS A 458 21.14 -2.02 -11.79
CA HIS A 458 20.17 -0.93 -11.74
C HIS A 458 20.42 0.13 -12.84
N PRO A 459 19.39 0.56 -13.59
CA PRO A 459 19.55 1.47 -14.73
C PRO A 459 19.62 2.96 -14.34
N GLY A 460 19.36 3.29 -13.08
CA GLY A 460 19.32 4.67 -12.57
C GLY A 460 17.95 5.34 -12.68
N TYR A 461 16.88 4.55 -12.79
CA TYR A 461 15.49 5.03 -12.91
C TYR A 461 14.57 4.26 -11.98
N SER A 462 13.49 4.89 -11.53
CA SER A 462 12.49 4.27 -10.66
C SER A 462 11.54 3.31 -11.40
N ASN A 463 10.93 2.39 -10.65
CA ASN A 463 9.87 1.50 -11.15
C ASN A 463 8.77 2.27 -11.91
N ALA A 464 8.33 3.43 -11.38
CA ALA A 464 7.32 4.27 -12.00
C ALA A 464 7.77 4.82 -13.37
N PHE A 465 9.04 5.22 -13.51
CA PHE A 465 9.59 5.67 -14.78
C PHE A 465 9.57 4.54 -15.82
N LEU A 466 10.01 3.33 -15.44
CA LEU A 466 10.04 2.18 -16.35
C LEU A 466 8.63 1.82 -16.85
N VAL A 467 7.62 1.88 -15.98
CA VAL A 467 6.22 1.65 -16.36
C VAL A 467 5.72 2.76 -17.30
N ASN A 468 5.94 4.03 -16.96
CA ASN A 468 5.45 5.16 -17.75
C ASN A 468 6.11 5.28 -19.12
N SER A 469 7.38 4.91 -19.23
CA SER A 469 8.14 4.86 -20.48
C SER A 469 7.89 3.59 -21.30
N LYS A 470 7.10 2.63 -20.78
CA LYS A 470 6.89 1.30 -21.39
C LYS A 470 8.20 0.55 -21.64
N HIS A 471 9.13 0.68 -20.70
CA HIS A 471 10.40 -0.01 -20.74
C HIS A 471 10.20 -1.53 -20.81
N GLU A 472 11.11 -2.24 -21.48
CA GLU A 472 11.01 -3.70 -21.66
C GLU A 472 10.93 -4.45 -20.33
N PHE A 473 11.60 -3.97 -19.28
CA PHE A 473 11.53 -4.55 -17.94
C PHE A 473 10.12 -4.48 -17.38
N ALA A 474 9.41 -3.36 -17.56
CA ALA A 474 8.05 -3.20 -17.07
C ALA A 474 7.10 -4.18 -17.80
N ILE A 475 7.28 -4.36 -19.10
CA ILE A 475 6.55 -5.35 -19.90
C ILE A 475 6.84 -6.77 -19.41
N LEU A 476 8.13 -7.12 -19.21
CA LEU A 476 8.57 -8.44 -18.79
C LEU A 476 8.01 -8.83 -17.40
N TYR A 477 8.03 -7.88 -16.46
CA TYR A 477 7.60 -8.10 -15.07
C TYR A 477 6.17 -7.63 -14.79
N ASN A 478 5.41 -7.29 -15.83
CA ASN A 478 4.00 -6.89 -15.75
C ASN A 478 3.75 -5.80 -14.69
N ASP A 479 4.58 -4.75 -14.72
CA ASP A 479 4.54 -3.59 -13.83
C ASP A 479 4.66 -3.90 -12.32
N SER A 480 5.08 -5.12 -11.95
CA SER A 480 5.11 -5.57 -10.56
C SER A 480 6.54 -5.80 -10.05
N SER A 481 7.02 -4.93 -9.15
CA SER A 481 8.39 -5.00 -8.59
C SER A 481 9.41 -5.17 -9.72
N VAL A 482 9.38 -4.23 -10.67
CA VAL A 482 10.01 -4.39 -11.98
C VAL A 482 11.53 -4.50 -11.82
N LEU A 483 12.11 -3.58 -11.06
CA LEU A 483 13.54 -3.52 -10.75
C LEU A 483 13.96 -4.67 -9.86
N GLU A 484 13.25 -4.93 -8.77
CA GLU A 484 13.62 -5.96 -7.80
C GLU A 484 13.57 -7.36 -8.42
N SER A 485 12.59 -7.61 -9.30
CA SER A 485 12.53 -8.84 -10.10
C SER A 485 13.67 -8.92 -11.12
N TYR A 486 14.03 -7.79 -11.72
CA TYR A 486 15.17 -7.69 -12.63
C TYR A 486 16.50 -7.97 -11.93
N HIS A 487 16.76 -7.39 -10.75
CA HIS A 487 17.97 -7.60 -9.96
C HIS A 487 18.15 -9.08 -9.60
N VAL A 488 17.09 -9.72 -9.09
CA VAL A 488 17.08 -11.17 -8.85
C VAL A 488 17.42 -11.94 -10.12
N SER A 489 16.73 -11.67 -11.24
CA SER A 489 16.97 -12.37 -12.49
C SER A 489 18.41 -12.17 -12.98
N ARG A 490 18.93 -10.95 -12.92
CA ARG A 490 20.26 -10.60 -13.40
C ARG A 490 21.35 -11.26 -12.58
N ALA A 491 21.26 -11.19 -11.25
CA ALA A 491 22.19 -11.82 -10.32
C ALA A 491 22.23 -13.35 -10.51
N TRP A 492 21.07 -14.00 -10.64
CA TRP A 492 21.04 -15.45 -10.88
C TRP A 492 21.60 -15.88 -12.24
N ARG A 493 21.47 -15.06 -13.28
CA ARG A 493 22.05 -15.36 -14.59
C ARG A 493 23.57 -15.42 -14.55
N LEU A 494 24.22 -14.63 -13.68
CA LEU A 494 25.68 -14.68 -13.51
C LEU A 494 26.15 -16.05 -13.00
N MET A 495 25.34 -16.71 -12.16
CA MET A 495 25.66 -18.05 -11.62
C MET A 495 25.66 -19.15 -12.68
N LEU A 496 25.09 -18.91 -13.88
CA LEU A 496 25.00 -19.91 -14.93
C LEU A 496 26.35 -20.16 -15.64
N GLU A 497 27.30 -19.25 -15.49
CA GLU A 497 28.64 -19.44 -16.01
C GLU A 497 29.43 -20.41 -15.13
N LYS A 498 30.25 -21.25 -15.77
CA LYS A 498 30.92 -22.37 -15.09
C LYS A 498 31.84 -21.88 -13.97
N GLY A 499 31.60 -22.36 -12.74
CA GLY A 499 32.41 -22.04 -11.57
C GLY A 499 32.15 -20.65 -11.00
N GLN A 500 30.99 -20.06 -11.29
CA GLN A 500 30.50 -18.80 -10.71
C GLN A 500 29.24 -19.01 -9.85
N ASP A 501 28.92 -20.27 -9.48
CA ASP A 501 27.80 -20.52 -8.57
C ASP A 501 28.30 -20.40 -7.12
N PRO A 502 27.88 -19.36 -6.36
CA PRO A 502 28.28 -19.20 -4.95
C PRO A 502 27.70 -20.31 -4.06
N PHE A 503 26.72 -21.08 -4.56
CA PHE A 503 26.16 -22.25 -3.87
C PHE A 503 26.70 -23.58 -4.40
N GLU A 504 27.79 -23.57 -5.17
CA GLU A 504 28.46 -24.79 -5.59
C GLU A 504 28.91 -25.61 -4.37
N GLY A 505 28.39 -26.84 -4.25
CA GLY A 505 28.66 -27.73 -3.12
C GLY A 505 27.53 -27.81 -2.08
N PHE A 506 26.53 -26.92 -2.15
CA PHE A 506 25.38 -26.97 -1.25
C PHE A 506 24.41 -28.09 -1.62
N ALA A 507 23.75 -28.68 -0.61
CA ALA A 507 22.66 -29.61 -0.84
C ALA A 507 21.47 -28.90 -1.49
N LYS A 508 20.65 -29.66 -2.23
CA LYS A 508 19.49 -29.12 -2.96
C LYS A 508 18.52 -28.39 -2.03
N GLU A 509 18.32 -28.90 -0.82
CA GLU A 509 17.43 -28.31 0.18
C GLU A 509 17.99 -26.98 0.68
N GLN A 510 19.30 -26.89 0.92
CA GLN A 510 19.96 -25.65 1.33
C GLN A 510 19.90 -24.60 0.22
N TYR A 511 20.21 -24.98 -1.03
CA TYR A 511 20.08 -24.11 -2.20
C TYR A 511 18.65 -23.57 -2.33
N THR A 512 17.66 -24.45 -2.17
CA THR A 512 16.24 -24.06 -2.28
C THR A 512 15.86 -23.06 -1.20
N GLU A 513 16.27 -23.28 0.05
CA GLU A 513 15.99 -22.34 1.15
C GLU A 513 16.72 -21.01 0.99
N ALA A 514 18.00 -21.04 0.56
CA ALA A 514 18.78 -19.84 0.29
C ALA A 514 18.14 -19.00 -0.82
N ARG A 515 17.78 -19.64 -1.94
CA ARG A 515 17.08 -18.97 -3.05
C ARG A 515 15.75 -18.36 -2.60
N GLN A 516 14.94 -19.09 -1.85
CA GLN A 516 13.67 -18.55 -1.35
C GLN A 516 13.88 -17.34 -0.43
N THR A 517 14.90 -17.39 0.42
CA THR A 517 15.23 -16.30 1.36
C THR A 517 15.74 -15.07 0.61
N ILE A 518 16.73 -15.23 -0.26
CA ILE A 518 17.31 -14.12 -1.04
C ILE A 518 16.24 -13.45 -1.91
N VAL A 519 15.45 -14.23 -2.65
CA VAL A 519 14.37 -13.67 -3.50
C VAL A 519 13.36 -12.91 -2.65
N ALA A 520 12.97 -13.43 -1.49
CA ALA A 520 12.03 -12.74 -0.61
C ALA A 520 12.61 -11.45 -0.03
N CYS A 521 13.90 -11.43 0.31
CA CYS A 521 14.56 -10.23 0.82
C CYS A 521 14.71 -9.15 -0.26
N ILE A 522 15.19 -9.50 -1.46
CA ILE A 522 15.36 -8.54 -2.56
C ILE A 522 14.00 -7.99 -3.02
N LEU A 523 12.97 -8.83 -3.21
CA LEU A 523 11.63 -8.32 -3.53
C LEU A 523 11.04 -7.46 -2.40
N GLY A 524 11.54 -7.63 -1.17
CA GLY A 524 11.16 -6.85 -0.01
C GLY A 524 11.80 -5.47 0.07
N THR A 525 12.77 -5.12 -0.80
CA THR A 525 13.32 -3.76 -0.85
C THR A 525 12.43 -2.79 -1.63
N ASP A 526 11.48 -3.30 -2.42
CA ASP A 526 10.50 -2.46 -3.13
C ASP A 526 9.74 -1.58 -2.13
N MET A 527 9.93 -0.26 -2.28
CA MET A 527 9.41 0.74 -1.35
C MET A 527 7.88 0.74 -1.22
N LYS A 528 7.15 0.16 -2.17
CA LYS A 528 5.70 -0.04 -2.02
C LYS A 528 5.34 -0.92 -0.81
N PHE A 529 6.24 -1.81 -0.39
CA PHE A 529 6.04 -2.70 0.76
C PHE A 529 6.54 -2.11 2.09
N HIS A 530 7.12 -0.90 2.11
CA HIS A 530 7.72 -0.29 3.30
C HIS A 530 6.77 -0.30 4.52
N PHE A 531 5.54 0.20 4.36
CA PHE A 531 4.56 0.24 5.46
C PHE A 531 3.94 -1.12 5.78
N ASP A 532 3.86 -1.98 4.77
CA ASP A 532 3.45 -3.37 4.91
C ASP A 532 4.41 -4.13 5.83
N HIS A 533 5.71 -3.98 5.62
CA HIS A 533 6.76 -4.54 6.47
C HIS A 533 6.67 -3.99 7.89
N LEU A 534 6.64 -2.66 8.04
CA LEU A 534 6.54 -2.03 9.35
C LEU A 534 5.32 -2.49 10.14
N THR A 535 4.15 -2.58 9.49
CA THR A 535 2.93 -2.97 10.19
C THR A 535 2.91 -4.46 10.54
N LYS A 536 3.35 -5.33 9.63
CA LYS A 536 3.53 -6.76 9.90
C LYS A 536 4.48 -6.93 11.09
N PHE A 537 5.62 -6.25 11.06
CA PHE A 537 6.60 -6.25 12.13
C PHE A 537 6.00 -5.83 13.47
N LYS A 538 5.38 -4.64 13.57
CA LYS A 538 4.74 -4.17 14.82
C LYS A 538 3.69 -5.13 15.36
N THR A 539 2.88 -5.71 14.47
CA THR A 539 1.86 -6.70 14.84
C THR A 539 2.49 -7.95 15.45
N ARG A 540 3.61 -8.43 14.87
CA ARG A 540 4.35 -9.60 15.37
C ARG A 540 5.08 -9.29 16.68
N VAL A 541 5.69 -8.11 16.82
CA VAL A 541 6.27 -7.64 18.09
C VAL A 541 5.21 -7.61 19.19
N GLY A 542 4.07 -6.96 18.96
CA GLY A 542 2.99 -6.86 19.94
C GLY A 542 2.35 -8.20 20.32
N ALA A 543 2.49 -9.22 19.46
CA ALA A 543 2.05 -10.59 19.74
C ALA A 543 3.12 -11.44 20.45
N GLY A 544 4.31 -10.91 20.74
CA GLY A 544 5.43 -11.69 21.29
C GLY A 544 5.96 -12.75 20.34
N ALA A 545 5.72 -12.61 19.03
CA ALA A 545 6.01 -13.67 18.05
C ALA A 545 7.51 -13.95 17.89
N PHE A 546 8.34 -12.93 18.10
CA PHE A 546 9.80 -13.04 17.93
C PHE A 546 10.52 -13.66 19.13
N ASP A 547 9.82 -13.99 20.22
CA ASP A 547 10.42 -14.77 21.32
C ASP A 547 10.66 -16.23 20.91
N SER A 548 9.84 -16.75 19.99
CA SER A 548 10.01 -18.07 19.37
C SER A 548 9.51 -18.01 17.91
N PRO A 549 10.30 -17.39 17.01
CA PRO A 549 9.85 -17.10 15.65
C PRO A 549 9.72 -18.38 14.83
N ASP A 550 8.64 -18.47 14.05
CA ASP A 550 8.53 -19.48 13.00
C ASP A 550 9.36 -19.09 11.76
N ARG A 551 9.39 -19.95 10.73
CA ARG A 551 10.19 -19.66 9.52
C ARG A 551 9.75 -18.39 8.79
N LYS A 552 8.46 -18.03 8.84
CA LYS A 552 7.96 -16.80 8.23
C LYS A 552 8.37 -15.57 9.03
N ASP A 553 8.37 -15.68 10.35
CA ASP A 553 8.89 -14.63 11.24
C ASP A 553 10.37 -14.41 11.03
N VAL A 554 11.17 -15.48 10.90
CA VAL A 554 12.59 -15.37 10.57
C VAL A 554 12.79 -14.69 9.23
N ARG A 555 12.04 -15.08 8.19
CA ARG A 555 12.10 -14.41 6.88
C ARG A 555 11.72 -12.94 6.98
N LEU A 556 10.69 -12.59 7.75
CA LEU A 556 10.33 -11.19 7.98
C LEU A 556 11.46 -10.41 8.66
N LEU A 557 12.12 -10.96 9.67
CA LEU A 557 13.28 -10.32 10.32
C LEU A 557 14.44 -10.12 9.33
N LEU A 558 14.73 -11.11 8.49
CA LEU A 558 15.76 -10.99 7.45
C LEU A 558 15.41 -9.91 6.43
N THR A 559 14.16 -9.85 5.97
CA THR A 559 13.68 -8.77 5.10
C THR A 559 13.78 -7.40 5.77
N MET A 560 13.43 -7.30 7.06
CA MET A 560 13.58 -6.06 7.83
C MET A 560 15.04 -5.61 7.94
N CYS A 561 15.99 -6.53 8.16
CA CYS A 561 17.42 -6.21 8.19
C CYS A 561 17.91 -5.61 6.86
N LEU A 562 17.58 -6.24 5.73
CA LEU A 562 17.99 -5.74 4.42
C LEU A 562 17.30 -4.41 4.09
N HIS A 563 15.98 -4.33 4.28
CA HIS A 563 15.22 -3.11 4.03
C HIS A 563 15.71 -1.94 4.89
N ALA A 564 16.01 -2.18 6.17
CA ALA A 564 16.60 -1.18 7.05
C ALA A 564 17.95 -0.68 6.52
N ALA A 565 18.81 -1.58 6.04
CA ALA A 565 20.11 -1.23 5.50
C ALA A 565 20.02 -0.42 4.21
N ASP A 566 19.10 -0.79 3.32
CA ASP A 566 18.87 -0.12 2.04
C ASP A 566 18.42 1.33 2.22
N VAL A 567 17.50 1.57 3.16
CA VAL A 567 17.04 2.94 3.49
C VAL A 567 17.85 3.63 4.62
N SER A 568 19.07 3.16 4.90
CA SER A 568 19.82 3.59 6.09
C SER A 568 20.62 4.88 5.96
N ASN A 569 20.77 5.47 4.76
CA ASN A 569 21.67 6.62 4.60
C ASN A 569 21.35 7.78 5.55
N PRO A 570 20.08 8.16 5.80
CA PRO A 570 19.77 9.22 6.77
C PRO A 570 20.04 8.85 8.23
N ALA A 571 20.28 7.57 8.53
CA ALA A 571 20.68 7.06 9.83
C ALA A 571 22.21 6.92 9.99
N LYS A 572 23.00 7.23 8.94
CA LYS A 572 24.47 7.27 9.03
C LYS A 572 24.95 8.59 9.66
N PRO A 573 26.21 8.67 10.13
CA PRO A 573 26.85 9.93 10.47
C PRO A 573 26.66 10.98 9.37
N TRP A 574 26.55 12.24 9.78
CA TRP A 574 26.13 13.34 8.91
C TRP A 574 26.91 13.45 7.60
N ASP A 575 28.24 13.33 7.64
CA ASP A 575 29.06 13.50 6.44
C ASP A 575 28.78 12.38 5.40
N LEU A 576 28.59 11.15 5.87
CA LEU A 576 28.20 10.02 5.02
C LEU A 576 26.76 10.19 4.50
N SER A 577 25.83 10.57 5.37
CA SER A 577 24.42 10.83 5.04
C SER A 577 24.28 11.92 3.97
N LYS A 578 25.07 13.00 4.08
CA LYS A 578 25.09 14.11 3.14
C LYS A 578 25.68 13.72 1.78
N GLU A 579 26.76 12.94 1.77
CA GLU A 579 27.34 12.41 0.53
C GLU A 579 26.35 11.48 -0.20
N TRP A 580 25.72 10.54 0.51
CA TRP A 580 24.67 9.70 -0.07
C TRP A 580 23.48 10.50 -0.58
N THR A 581 23.08 11.54 0.15
CA THR A 581 22.04 12.48 -0.30
C THR A 581 22.43 13.17 -1.61
N SER A 582 23.67 13.63 -1.74
CA SER A 582 24.17 14.26 -2.97
C SER A 582 24.03 13.31 -4.16
N ARG A 583 24.41 12.05 -3.98
CA ARG A 583 24.35 11.00 -5.01
C ARG A 583 22.90 10.67 -5.41
N VAL A 584 22.01 10.41 -4.45
CA VAL A 584 20.61 10.09 -4.78
C VAL A 584 19.91 11.26 -5.46
N MET A 585 20.23 12.50 -5.07
CA MET A 585 19.66 13.68 -5.72
C MET A 585 20.20 13.86 -7.14
N ASP A 586 21.48 13.62 -7.43
CA ASP A 586 21.98 13.66 -8.80
C ASP A 586 21.31 12.59 -9.68
N GLU A 587 21.09 11.39 -9.15
CA GLU A 587 20.38 10.34 -9.87
C GLU A 587 18.91 10.73 -10.14
N PHE A 588 18.21 11.26 -9.14
CA PHE A 588 16.85 11.79 -9.30
C PHE A 588 16.80 12.90 -10.36
N PHE A 589 17.77 13.80 -10.39
CA PHE A 589 17.82 14.85 -11.39
C PHE A 589 18.10 14.32 -12.80
N ARG A 590 18.94 13.29 -12.94
CA ARG A 590 19.14 12.61 -14.24
C ARG A 590 17.86 11.93 -14.72
N GLN A 591 17.08 11.34 -13.82
CA GLN A 591 15.75 10.83 -14.16
C GLN A 591 14.82 11.97 -14.62
N GLY A 592 14.76 13.09 -13.91
CA GLY A 592 13.92 14.23 -14.29
C GLY A 592 14.29 14.82 -15.65
N ASP A 593 15.58 14.85 -15.98
CA ASP A 593 16.06 15.26 -17.30
C ASP A 593 15.58 14.26 -18.38
N ALA A 594 15.68 12.95 -18.13
CA ALA A 594 15.20 11.91 -19.04
C ALA A 594 13.66 11.94 -19.22
N GLU A 595 12.90 12.24 -18.16
CA GLU A 595 11.45 12.44 -18.23
C GLU A 595 11.10 13.64 -19.12
N SER A 596 11.80 14.76 -18.96
CA SER A 596 11.65 15.95 -19.79
C SER A 596 11.94 15.66 -21.26
N GLU A 597 13.04 14.97 -21.56
CA GLU A 597 13.43 14.57 -22.92
C GLU A 597 12.40 13.62 -23.56
N ALA A 598 11.83 12.70 -22.77
CA ALA A 598 10.79 11.77 -23.22
C ALA A 598 9.39 12.41 -23.34
N GLY A 599 9.24 13.70 -23.00
CA GLY A 599 7.94 14.38 -22.97
C GLY A 599 7.00 13.87 -21.87
N LEU A 600 7.55 13.25 -20.82
CA LEU A 600 6.84 12.79 -19.64
C LEU A 600 6.78 13.92 -18.59
N PRO A 601 5.75 13.94 -17.72
CA PRO A 601 5.75 14.83 -16.56
C PRO A 601 6.96 14.55 -15.67
N ILE A 602 7.73 15.59 -15.34
CA ILE A 602 8.85 15.46 -14.41
C ILE A 602 8.31 15.07 -13.04
N SER A 603 8.88 14.02 -12.49
CA SER A 603 8.51 13.47 -11.20
C SER A 603 8.84 14.44 -10.05
N PRO A 604 8.07 14.40 -8.96
CA PRO A 604 8.28 15.27 -7.81
C PRO A 604 9.70 15.15 -7.26
N PHE A 605 10.29 16.30 -6.89
CA PHE A 605 11.69 16.46 -6.47
C PHE A 605 12.77 16.13 -7.51
N MET A 606 12.42 15.72 -8.73
CA MET A 606 13.39 15.36 -9.78
C MET A 606 13.76 16.53 -10.71
N ASP A 607 13.22 17.73 -10.50
CA ASP A 607 13.60 18.94 -11.25
C ASP A 607 14.71 19.71 -10.53
N ARG A 608 15.96 19.58 -11.01
CA ARG A 608 17.14 20.27 -10.44
C ARG A 608 17.02 21.80 -10.38
N SER A 609 16.12 22.41 -11.15
CA SER A 609 15.89 23.87 -11.13
C SER A 609 14.90 24.32 -10.06
N LYS A 610 14.06 23.41 -9.55
CA LYS A 610 12.97 23.73 -8.62
C LYS A 610 13.13 23.08 -7.24
N THR A 611 13.79 21.92 -7.17
CA THR A 611 13.85 21.12 -5.96
C THR A 611 14.62 21.82 -4.83
N ASN A 612 14.00 21.84 -3.64
CA ASN A 612 14.71 22.10 -2.39
C ASN A 612 15.11 20.76 -1.76
N ILE A 613 16.41 20.46 -1.78
CA ILE A 613 16.97 19.20 -1.26
C ILE A 613 16.65 19.04 0.23
N ALA A 614 16.81 20.09 1.03
CA ALA A 614 16.53 20.04 2.46
C ALA A 614 15.06 19.68 2.73
N THR A 615 14.11 20.31 2.02
CA THR A 615 12.68 19.98 2.14
C THR A 615 12.39 18.53 1.72
N CYS A 616 13.02 18.05 0.65
CA CYS A 616 12.91 16.65 0.21
C CYS A 616 13.40 15.70 1.31
N GLN A 617 14.57 15.94 1.89
CA GLN A 617 15.17 15.10 2.93
C GLN A 617 14.36 15.12 4.24
N VAL A 618 13.91 16.29 4.71
CA VAL A 618 13.06 16.39 5.91
C VAL A 618 11.76 15.61 5.70
N GLY A 619 11.13 15.73 4.52
CA GLY A 619 9.93 14.97 4.17
C GLY A 619 10.17 13.46 4.14
N PHE A 620 11.22 13.02 3.45
CA PHE A 620 11.64 11.62 3.37
C PHE A 620 11.87 11.02 4.75
N ILE A 621 12.64 11.71 5.59
CA ILE A 621 13.01 11.20 6.90
C ILE A 621 11.81 11.16 7.84
N ASN A 622 11.03 12.24 7.94
CA ASN A 622 9.93 12.30 8.90
C ASN A 622 8.77 11.35 8.57
N ILE A 623 8.56 11.01 7.29
CA ILE A 623 7.44 10.19 6.87
C ILE A 623 7.80 8.70 6.76
N LEU A 624 8.99 8.38 6.25
CA LEU A 624 9.40 7.00 5.98
C LEU A 624 10.41 6.51 7.01
N ILE A 625 11.54 7.22 7.13
CA ILE A 625 12.71 6.70 7.84
C ILE A 625 12.52 6.74 9.35
N LYS A 626 12.16 7.89 9.92
CA LYS A 626 12.01 8.07 11.37
C LYS A 626 10.98 7.11 11.98
N PRO A 627 9.76 6.94 11.41
CA PRO A 627 8.81 5.96 11.94
C PRO A 627 9.31 4.51 11.86
N PHE A 628 10.00 4.15 10.77
CA PHE A 628 10.55 2.81 10.60
C PHE A 628 11.68 2.52 11.60
N PHE A 629 12.69 3.39 11.66
CA PHE A 629 13.85 3.21 12.53
C PHE A 629 13.50 3.35 14.00
N LEU A 630 12.49 4.14 14.37
CA LEU A 630 12.03 4.19 15.76
C LEU A 630 11.60 2.80 16.24
N GLU A 631 10.73 2.12 15.47
CA GLU A 631 10.20 0.80 15.85
C GLU A 631 11.28 -0.29 15.74
N TRP A 632 12.11 -0.23 14.70
CA TRP A 632 13.18 -1.20 14.48
C TRP A 632 14.27 -1.10 15.55
N CYS A 633 14.81 0.09 15.81
CA CYS A 633 15.86 0.28 16.81
C CYS A 633 15.36 0.03 18.23
N GLN A 634 14.12 0.42 18.56
CA GLN A 634 13.53 0.10 19.88
C GLN A 634 13.44 -1.41 20.11
N PHE A 635 13.09 -2.18 19.08
CA PHE A 635 13.05 -3.63 19.17
C PHE A 635 14.44 -4.25 19.34
N LEU A 636 15.43 -3.76 18.60
CA LEU A 636 16.79 -4.30 18.62
C LEU A 636 17.54 -3.99 19.92
N GLY A 637 17.37 -2.80 20.48
CA GLY A 637 17.90 -2.42 21.79
C GLY A 637 18.61 -1.07 21.83
N GLU A 638 19.17 -0.75 22.99
CA GLU A 638 19.75 0.57 23.27
C GLU A 638 20.95 0.93 22.39
N GLU A 639 21.78 -0.04 21.99
CA GLU A 639 22.91 0.19 21.10
C GLU A 639 22.46 0.73 19.74
N CYS A 640 21.52 0.04 19.10
CA CYS A 640 20.93 0.48 17.85
C CYS A 640 20.20 1.84 17.99
N MET A 641 19.57 2.12 19.13
CA MET A 641 18.97 3.44 19.39
C MET A 641 20.03 4.55 19.44
N ARG A 642 21.19 4.31 20.06
CA ARG A 642 22.28 5.29 20.15
C ARG A 642 23.01 5.47 18.83
N ASP A 643 23.34 4.39 18.15
CA ASP A 643 24.22 4.44 16.98
C ASP A 643 23.45 4.80 15.71
N VAL A 644 22.20 4.33 15.59
CA VAL A 644 21.40 4.45 14.36
C VAL A 644 20.31 5.51 14.51
N PHE A 645 19.43 5.36 15.50
CA PHE A 645 18.27 6.27 15.63
C PHE A 645 18.67 7.70 16.02
N ALA A 646 19.69 7.88 16.88
CA ALA A 646 20.18 9.21 17.23
C ALA A 646 20.71 9.98 16.01
N ASN A 647 21.32 9.30 15.04
CA ASN A 647 21.74 9.91 13.78
C ASN A 647 20.55 10.35 12.94
N VAL A 648 19.46 9.56 12.88
CA VAL A 648 18.22 9.97 12.20
C VAL A 648 17.72 11.30 12.79
N GLU A 649 17.62 11.41 14.11
CA GLU A 649 17.15 12.64 14.75
C GLU A 649 18.10 13.82 14.54
N SER A 650 19.40 13.59 14.66
CA SER A 650 20.42 14.63 14.43
C SER A 650 20.39 15.13 12.98
N ASN A 651 20.27 14.23 12.01
CA ASN A 651 20.31 14.56 10.60
C ASN A 651 19.04 15.30 10.15
N VAL A 652 17.87 14.98 10.70
CA VAL A 652 16.64 15.78 10.47
C VAL A 652 16.86 17.22 10.89
N ALA A 653 17.34 17.45 12.11
CA ALA A 653 17.56 18.79 12.63
C ALA A 653 18.57 19.57 11.79
N LYS A 654 19.61 18.91 11.27
CA LYS A 654 20.59 19.52 10.36
C LYS A 654 19.97 19.89 9.01
N TRP A 655 19.14 19.02 8.43
CA TRP A 655 18.44 19.34 7.19
C TRP A 655 17.42 20.47 7.37
N GLU A 656 16.71 20.53 8.49
CA GLU A 656 15.82 21.65 8.83
C GLU A 656 16.59 22.97 8.88
N ALA A 657 17.75 22.99 9.56
CA ALA A 657 18.62 24.16 9.62
C ALA A 657 19.17 24.58 8.24
N GLU A 658 19.58 23.62 7.39
CA GLU A 658 20.00 23.93 6.02
C GLU A 658 18.83 24.51 5.17
N GLY A 659 17.62 23.99 5.36
CA GLY A 659 16.42 24.51 4.71
C GLY A 659 16.10 25.95 5.08
N GLU A 660 16.19 26.29 6.37
CA GLU A 660 16.00 27.66 6.87
C GLU A 660 17.06 28.63 6.35
N ALA A 661 18.33 28.22 6.31
CA ALA A 661 19.42 29.04 5.79
C ALA A 661 19.22 29.39 4.30
N VAL A 662 18.79 28.43 3.47
CA VAL A 662 18.50 28.66 2.05
C VAL A 662 17.34 29.64 1.86
N LEU A 663 16.32 29.59 2.72
CA LEU A 663 15.21 30.54 2.70
C LEU A 663 15.66 31.94 3.13
N GLY A 664 16.51 32.05 4.15
CA GLY A 664 17.14 33.29 4.60
C GLY A 664 17.91 33.97 3.47
N ASP A 665 18.81 33.25 2.81
CA ASP A 665 19.62 33.76 1.69
C ASP A 665 18.77 34.25 0.51
N ARG A 666 17.68 33.54 0.19
CA ARG A 666 16.75 33.96 -0.88
C ARG A 666 16.02 35.26 -0.50
N LEU A 667 15.60 35.40 0.75
CA LEU A 667 14.95 36.61 1.25
C LEU A 667 15.91 37.80 1.29
N GLU A 668 17.19 37.61 1.61
CA GLU A 668 18.20 38.67 1.55
C GLU A 668 18.52 39.11 0.12
N LYS A 669 18.59 38.18 -0.84
CA LYS A 669 18.75 38.50 -2.27
C LYS A 669 17.55 39.24 -2.87
N ILE A 670 16.35 39.02 -2.34
CA ILE A 670 15.14 39.79 -2.74
C ILE A 670 15.18 41.21 -2.14
N LYS A 671 15.73 41.37 -0.93
CA LYS A 671 15.86 42.68 -0.25
C LYS A 671 17.01 43.54 -0.82
N THR A 672 17.97 42.95 -1.52
CA THR A 672 19.10 43.65 -2.13
C THR A 672 18.93 43.77 -3.65
N PRO A 673 18.53 44.94 -4.19
CA PRO A 673 18.40 45.10 -5.64
C PRO A 673 19.76 44.96 -6.33
N PRO A 674 19.83 44.40 -7.54
CA PRO A 674 21.09 44.25 -8.26
C PRO A 674 21.71 45.63 -8.53
N PRO A 675 23.05 45.76 -8.53
CA PRO A 675 23.71 47.03 -8.79
C PRO A 675 23.32 47.51 -10.19
N VAL A 676 22.82 48.75 -10.26
CA VAL A 676 22.50 49.41 -11.52
C VAL A 676 23.79 49.51 -12.33
N ALA A 677 23.87 48.78 -13.45
CA ALA A 677 24.99 48.87 -14.37
C ALA A 677 25.12 50.32 -14.85
N ALA A 678 26.20 50.99 -14.44
CA ALA A 678 26.54 52.32 -14.94
C ALA A 678 26.72 52.22 -16.46
N ARG A 679 25.79 52.83 -17.22
CA ARG A 679 25.98 53.08 -18.65
C ARG A 679 27.22 53.95 -18.82
N ALA A 680 28.32 53.34 -19.27
CA ALA A 680 29.46 54.07 -19.77
C ALA A 680 29.02 54.89 -21.00
N SER A 681 28.97 56.21 -20.86
CA SER A 681 28.74 57.15 -21.95
C SER A 681 29.97 57.18 -22.87
N SER A 682 29.92 56.48 -24.00
CA SER A 682 30.82 56.74 -25.12
C SER A 682 30.25 57.89 -25.95
N ALA A 683 30.45 59.12 -25.47
CA ALA A 683 30.32 60.32 -26.30
C ALA A 683 31.71 60.67 -26.83
N GLY A 684 31.91 60.45 -28.12
CA GLY A 684 33.16 60.76 -28.82
C GLY A 684 32.97 60.75 -30.33
N MET A 685 32.66 61.95 -30.86
CA MET A 685 33.14 62.46 -32.15
C MET A 685 32.33 62.14 -33.41
N LYS A 686 31.43 63.09 -33.78
CA LYS A 686 31.43 63.74 -35.10
C LYS A 686 31.00 65.21 -34.95
N THR A 687 31.86 66.07 -35.50
CA THR A 687 31.86 67.54 -35.66
C THR A 687 31.98 68.39 -34.41
#